data_AF-A0A1R3GU22-F1
#
_entry.id   AF-A0A1R3GU22-F1
#
_cell.length_a   1.000
_cell.length_b   1.000
_cell.length_c   1.000
_cell.angle_alpha   90.00
_cell.angle_beta   90.00
_cell.angle_gamma   90.00
#
_symmetry.space_group_name_H-M   'P 1'
#
loop_
_entity.id
_entity.type
_entity.pdbx_description
1 polymer ?
#
loop_
_entity_poly.entity_id
_entity_poly.type
_entity_poly.pdbx_seq_one_letter_code
_entity_poly.pdbx_strand_id
1 'polypeptide(L)'
;MKIAIEGCMHGDLDKVYETIKFIENARNIKIDLLLCCGDFQAVRNEKDMESLHVPHKYKEMKSFWKYYAGLEVAPVPTIFIGGNHEASNYLWELYYGGWAAHNIYFLGFAGVVKFGNIRIGGLSGIYKAYDYHKGHHERPPYNEKTINSVYHVREYDVHKLMQVKEPIDIFLSHDWPLGIADCGDSKALVRQKRHFEDEIQKGILGSKPAAQLLEKLKPSYWFSAHLHCKFSALVQHEGGQVTKFLALDKCLPGRSFLQIVDIESDPGPYELQYDEEWLAITRKFNCVLPLTMNHGNFRNTQLDMQDCRQWVRNRLEVRGAKPCDFSQTVPPYNPSHPDSNTTFSGCPRNPQTVSFLELLELPYVLDNASESRELANSPAPLTHRGKNYDYNEDIPIDDVDEPEDDAEVYDPDFDKVVVSKQVKDLPVGTSNGFELCSSGRSSKRRRLDSGIELDLKKSKQLISMRDRRAKSCYPLGLRGLNNLGSTCFMNSVLQALLHVPPLRNYFLSDRHNRDQCKKRSGEKLCLLCDIDAISSAMFSGDRTPYSPAQFLYSWWQHSSNSASYEEQDAHEFFISVLDGIHEKDSKVRNPSKGDGDCLCIAHRAFSGLLRSDVTCTTCGFTSTTYDPCVDISLNLDTRNLSAADLANKPVKSNENMDVSTLSGCLNLFTRAERLGSDQKLHCQNCQELRDSTKQLSIKRLPLVLCLHIKRFEHSLVRKMSRKIDRYLQFPFSLDMTPYLSSSIIRSRFGNRIFTFEYDNSDSSAQYEISAVIAHSGMLESGHYVTYLRLKNQWYKCDDAWISEVDEGIVRASQCYMLFYVQKTLYHKANEDISCVRISPRRDPFVSTGCC
;
A
#
# COMPACT_ATOMS: atom_id res chain seq x y z
N MET A 1 -14.09 10.09 -31.69
CA MET A 1 -14.22 8.87 -30.88
C MET A 1 -13.81 9.19 -29.45
N LYS A 2 -14.59 8.76 -28.45
CA LYS A 2 -14.22 8.93 -27.04
C LYS A 2 -13.58 7.64 -26.52
N ILE A 3 -12.31 7.73 -26.14
CA ILE A 3 -11.53 6.58 -25.70
C ILE A 3 -11.19 6.75 -24.22
N ALA A 4 -11.49 5.74 -23.41
CA ALA A 4 -11.03 5.66 -22.04
C ALA A 4 -9.65 5.00 -22.01
N ILE A 5 -8.67 5.66 -21.37
CA ILE A 5 -7.32 5.15 -21.18
C ILE A 5 -7.19 4.75 -19.72
N GLU A 6 -6.71 3.53 -19.49
CA GLU A 6 -6.48 2.93 -18.18
C GLU A 6 -5.00 2.56 -18.02
N GLY A 7 -4.46 2.78 -16.82
CA GLY A 7 -3.07 2.48 -16.46
C GLY A 7 -2.83 0.99 -16.21
N CYS A 8 -2.76 0.60 -14.92
CA CYS A 8 -2.65 -0.79 -14.47
C CYS A 8 -3.87 -1.20 -13.64
N MET A 9 -4.66 -2.15 -14.13
CA MET A 9 -5.88 -2.60 -13.45
C MET A 9 -5.66 -3.73 -12.46
N HIS A 10 -4.61 -4.54 -12.62
CA HIS A 10 -4.35 -5.75 -11.86
C HIS A 10 -5.63 -6.58 -11.65
N GLY A 11 -6.40 -6.87 -12.69
CA GLY A 11 -7.58 -7.75 -12.60
C GLY A 11 -8.84 -7.14 -11.98
N ASP A 12 -8.84 -5.86 -11.56
CA ASP A 12 -10.01 -5.13 -11.06
C ASP A 12 -10.95 -4.64 -12.18
N LEU A 13 -11.26 -5.54 -13.13
CA LEU A 13 -11.98 -5.22 -14.35
C LEU A 13 -13.41 -4.69 -14.09
N ASP A 14 -14.07 -5.23 -13.05
CA ASP A 14 -15.43 -4.82 -12.65
C ASP A 14 -15.45 -3.34 -12.25
N LYS A 15 -14.43 -2.88 -11.49
CA LYS A 15 -14.33 -1.49 -11.04
C LYS A 15 -14.08 -0.52 -12.20
N VAL A 16 -13.25 -0.90 -13.16
CA VAL A 16 -12.96 -0.08 -14.34
C VAL A 16 -14.25 0.12 -15.15
N TYR A 17 -14.99 -0.95 -15.43
CA TYR A 17 -16.25 -0.86 -16.18
C TYR A 17 -17.36 -0.11 -15.42
N GLU A 18 -17.48 -0.31 -14.11
CA GLU A 18 -18.39 0.48 -13.27
C GLU A 18 -18.06 1.97 -13.31
N THR A 19 -16.78 2.33 -13.27
CA THR A 19 -16.30 3.71 -13.36
C THR A 19 -16.61 4.33 -14.72
N ILE A 20 -16.37 3.59 -15.81
CA ILE A 20 -16.74 4.00 -17.18
C ILE A 20 -18.25 4.29 -17.25
N LYS A 21 -19.08 3.35 -16.80
CA LYS A 21 -20.54 3.50 -16.79
C LYS A 21 -21.00 4.68 -15.94
N PHE A 22 -20.37 4.91 -14.80
CA PHE A 22 -20.64 6.09 -13.96
C PHE A 22 -20.33 7.38 -14.71
N ILE A 23 -19.19 7.46 -15.41
CA ILE A 23 -18.81 8.66 -16.17
C ILE A 23 -19.74 8.88 -17.37
N GLU A 24 -20.11 7.81 -18.10
CA GLU A 24 -21.09 7.89 -19.19
C GLU A 24 -22.41 8.50 -18.71
N ASN A 25 -22.93 8.01 -17.59
CA ASN A 25 -24.18 8.51 -16.99
C ASN A 25 -24.05 9.94 -16.47
N ALA A 26 -22.95 10.26 -15.79
CA ALA A 26 -22.75 11.57 -15.17
C ALA A 26 -22.52 12.69 -16.18
N ARG A 27 -21.82 12.40 -17.29
CA ARG A 27 -21.47 13.38 -18.32
C ARG A 27 -22.38 13.29 -19.55
N ASN A 28 -23.28 12.32 -19.60
CA ASN A 28 -24.13 12.01 -20.74
C ASN A 28 -23.30 11.84 -22.04
N ILE A 29 -22.22 11.05 -21.94
CA ILE A 29 -21.32 10.71 -23.05
C ILE A 29 -21.32 9.20 -23.26
N LYS A 30 -21.01 8.74 -24.46
CA LYS A 30 -20.73 7.33 -24.77
C LYS A 30 -19.24 7.13 -24.92
N ILE A 31 -18.69 6.11 -24.31
CA ILE A 31 -17.29 5.69 -24.47
C ILE A 31 -17.27 4.58 -25.52
N ASP A 32 -16.42 4.75 -26.54
CA ASP A 32 -16.38 3.89 -27.72
C ASP A 32 -15.35 2.75 -27.59
N LEU A 33 -14.28 2.98 -26.81
CA LEU A 33 -13.16 2.06 -26.64
C LEU A 33 -12.50 2.25 -25.27
N LEU A 34 -12.06 1.17 -24.65
CA LEU A 34 -11.16 1.15 -23.50
C LEU A 34 -9.77 0.64 -23.93
N LEU A 35 -8.72 1.40 -23.63
CA LEU A 35 -7.33 1.01 -23.83
C LEU A 35 -6.64 0.83 -22.47
N CYS A 36 -6.10 -0.36 -22.22
CA CYS A 36 -5.37 -0.67 -20.99
C CYS A 36 -3.87 -0.77 -21.29
N CYS A 37 -3.09 0.03 -20.59
CA CYS A 37 -1.68 0.28 -20.95
C CYS A 37 -0.71 -0.64 -20.20
N GLY A 38 -1.16 -1.41 -19.22
CA GLY A 38 -0.29 -2.23 -18.39
C GLY A 38 -0.99 -3.44 -17.78
N ASP A 39 -0.61 -3.79 -16.54
CA ASP A 39 -0.99 -5.03 -15.87
C ASP A 39 -2.52 -5.26 -15.87
N PHE A 40 -2.95 -6.16 -16.75
CA PHE A 40 -4.35 -6.51 -16.98
C PHE A 40 -4.78 -7.68 -16.09
N GLN A 41 -3.90 -8.67 -15.88
CA GLN A 41 -4.14 -9.91 -15.12
C GLN A 41 -5.28 -10.76 -15.69
N ALA A 42 -5.09 -11.27 -16.91
CA ALA A 42 -6.04 -12.15 -17.60
C ALA A 42 -6.10 -13.59 -17.02
N VAL A 43 -6.42 -13.75 -15.73
CA VAL A 43 -6.37 -15.05 -15.03
C VAL A 43 -7.67 -15.85 -15.23
N ARG A 44 -7.60 -17.02 -15.89
CA ARG A 44 -8.79 -17.85 -16.18
C ARG A 44 -9.11 -18.84 -15.05
N ASN A 45 -8.09 -19.38 -14.39
CA ASN A 45 -8.18 -20.42 -13.35
C ASN A 45 -6.91 -20.47 -12.47
N GLU A 46 -6.88 -21.40 -11.51
CA GLU A 46 -5.81 -21.56 -10.52
C GLU A 46 -4.44 -21.87 -11.17
N LYS A 47 -4.42 -22.57 -12.30
CA LYS A 47 -3.15 -22.86 -13.02
C LYS A 47 -2.55 -21.60 -13.64
N ASP A 48 -3.39 -20.70 -14.16
CA ASP A 48 -2.92 -19.39 -14.60
C ASP A 48 -2.35 -18.60 -13.41
N MET A 49 -2.95 -18.72 -12.21
CA MET A 49 -2.47 -18.09 -10.97
C MET A 49 -1.03 -18.51 -10.60
N GLU A 50 -0.66 -19.76 -10.86
CA GLU A 50 0.71 -20.24 -10.68
C GLU A 50 1.71 -19.52 -11.59
N SER A 51 1.27 -19.10 -12.78
CA SER A 51 2.09 -18.41 -13.78
C SER A 51 2.16 -16.89 -13.62
N LEU A 52 1.45 -16.30 -12.64
CA LEU A 52 1.63 -14.90 -12.29
C LEU A 52 2.92 -14.72 -11.48
N HIS A 53 3.75 -13.80 -11.97
CA HIS A 53 4.88 -13.28 -11.22
C HIS A 53 4.40 -12.21 -10.23
N VAL A 54 3.88 -12.66 -9.09
CA VAL A 54 3.44 -11.82 -7.99
C VAL A 54 3.70 -12.59 -6.68
N PRO A 55 4.13 -11.95 -5.57
CA PRO A 55 4.28 -12.63 -4.30
C PRO A 55 2.99 -13.33 -3.86
N HIS A 56 3.11 -14.46 -3.16
CA HIS A 56 1.98 -15.33 -2.84
C HIS A 56 0.86 -14.62 -2.05
N LYS A 57 1.18 -13.56 -1.28
CA LYS A 57 0.20 -12.74 -0.55
C LYS A 57 -0.79 -11.99 -1.45
N TYR A 58 -0.45 -11.77 -2.72
CA TYR A 58 -1.25 -11.02 -3.70
C TYR A 58 -1.93 -11.89 -4.76
N LYS A 59 -1.70 -13.21 -4.72
CA LYS A 59 -2.32 -14.15 -5.66
C LYS A 59 -3.78 -14.34 -5.30
N GLU A 60 -4.64 -13.48 -5.86
CA GLU A 60 -6.09 -13.51 -5.66
C GLU A 60 -6.83 -13.73 -6.97
N MET A 61 -7.81 -14.63 -6.96
CA MET A 61 -8.69 -14.86 -8.11
C MET A 61 -9.70 -13.71 -8.23
N LYS A 62 -9.43 -12.75 -9.12
CA LYS A 62 -10.27 -11.56 -9.35
C LYS A 62 -11.43 -11.83 -10.31
N SER A 63 -11.85 -10.86 -11.13
CA SER A 63 -13.10 -10.96 -11.90
C SER A 63 -12.94 -11.46 -13.34
N PHE A 64 -11.71 -11.50 -13.90
CA PHE A 64 -11.51 -11.82 -15.32
C PHE A 64 -12.09 -13.18 -15.75
N TRP A 65 -11.97 -14.22 -14.92
CA TRP A 65 -12.52 -15.55 -15.21
C TRP A 65 -14.03 -15.53 -15.51
N LYS A 66 -14.80 -14.57 -14.97
CA LYS A 66 -16.23 -14.40 -15.25
C LYS A 66 -16.47 -13.99 -16.70
N TYR A 67 -15.65 -13.07 -17.22
CA TYR A 67 -15.70 -12.60 -18.61
C TYR A 67 -15.25 -13.69 -19.57
N TYR A 68 -14.17 -14.38 -19.21
CA TYR A 68 -13.69 -15.55 -19.96
C TYR A 68 -14.73 -16.67 -20.01
N ALA A 69 -15.45 -16.93 -18.90
CA ALA A 69 -16.54 -17.91 -18.82
C ALA A 69 -17.82 -17.49 -19.60
N GLY A 70 -17.94 -16.22 -19.99
CA GLY A 70 -19.16 -15.66 -20.59
C GLY A 70 -20.30 -15.42 -19.59
N LEU A 71 -19.99 -15.38 -18.29
CA LEU A 71 -20.95 -14.99 -17.24
C LEU A 71 -21.18 -13.48 -17.23
N GLU A 72 -20.15 -12.72 -17.58
CA GLU A 72 -20.18 -11.27 -17.74
C GLU A 72 -19.67 -10.91 -19.15
N VAL A 73 -20.10 -9.76 -19.67
CA VAL A 73 -19.68 -9.24 -20.98
C VAL A 73 -19.14 -7.83 -20.81
N ALA A 74 -17.97 -7.56 -21.38
CA ALA A 74 -17.39 -6.22 -21.33
C ALA A 74 -18.32 -5.20 -22.00
N PRO A 75 -18.75 -4.13 -21.30
CA PRO A 75 -19.74 -3.18 -21.80
C PRO A 75 -19.22 -2.30 -22.93
N VAL A 76 -17.90 -2.14 -23.02
CA VAL A 76 -17.18 -1.37 -24.04
C VAL A 76 -16.10 -2.28 -24.62
N PRO A 77 -15.82 -2.23 -25.95
CA PRO A 77 -14.67 -2.91 -26.51
C PRO A 77 -13.39 -2.53 -25.78
N THR A 78 -12.62 -3.53 -25.35
CA THR A 78 -11.40 -3.33 -24.56
C THR A 78 -10.21 -3.89 -25.33
N ILE A 79 -9.18 -3.08 -25.55
CA ILE A 79 -7.89 -3.51 -26.09
C ILE A 79 -6.84 -3.31 -25.01
N PHE A 80 -6.03 -4.34 -24.74
CA PHE A 80 -4.96 -4.25 -23.75
C PHE A 80 -3.63 -4.79 -24.27
N ILE A 81 -2.55 -4.30 -23.67
CA ILE A 81 -1.22 -4.89 -23.72
C ILE A 81 -0.88 -5.49 -22.35
N GLY A 82 0.06 -6.44 -22.30
CA GLY A 82 0.42 -7.12 -21.05
C GLY A 82 1.54 -6.41 -20.31
N GLY A 83 1.48 -6.43 -18.98
CA GLY A 83 2.55 -5.95 -18.10
C GLY A 83 3.47 -7.07 -17.58
N ASN A 84 4.03 -6.88 -16.38
CA ASN A 84 4.91 -7.84 -15.69
C ASN A 84 4.16 -8.75 -14.71
N HIS A 85 2.93 -8.41 -14.35
CA HIS A 85 2.08 -9.20 -13.46
C HIS A 85 0.98 -9.93 -14.24
N GLU A 86 1.34 -10.68 -15.29
CA GLU A 86 0.37 -11.32 -16.18
C GLU A 86 0.30 -12.84 -16.03
N ALA A 87 -0.84 -13.41 -16.40
CA ALA A 87 -1.00 -14.84 -16.67
C ALA A 87 -0.23 -15.20 -17.96
N SER A 88 1.09 -15.31 -17.83
CA SER A 88 2.01 -15.42 -18.97
C SER A 88 1.78 -16.68 -19.80
N ASN A 89 1.29 -17.75 -19.17
CA ASN A 89 0.88 -18.96 -19.88
C ASN A 89 -0.27 -18.69 -20.86
N TYR A 90 -1.28 -17.91 -20.46
CA TYR A 90 -2.42 -17.60 -21.30
C TYR A 90 -2.07 -16.57 -22.37
N LEU A 91 -1.34 -15.51 -22.02
CA LEU A 91 -0.93 -14.51 -23.01
C LEU A 91 -0.02 -15.11 -24.08
N TRP A 92 0.77 -16.14 -23.74
CA TRP A 92 1.58 -16.88 -24.71
C TRP A 92 0.72 -17.62 -25.75
N GLU A 93 -0.45 -18.15 -25.37
CA GLU A 93 -1.41 -18.75 -26.32
C GLU A 93 -1.89 -17.73 -27.37
N LEU A 94 -1.88 -16.45 -27.03
CA LEU A 94 -2.32 -15.30 -27.83
C LEU A 94 -1.13 -14.42 -28.27
N TYR A 95 0.05 -14.99 -28.49
CA TYR A 95 1.28 -14.24 -28.82
C TYR A 95 1.13 -13.21 -29.95
N TYR A 96 0.39 -13.56 -31.02
CA TYR A 96 0.12 -12.68 -32.18
C TYR A 96 -1.06 -11.70 -31.98
N GLY A 97 -1.67 -11.72 -30.80
CA GLY A 97 -2.91 -11.02 -30.47
C GLY A 97 -4.17 -11.86 -30.75
N GLY A 98 -5.25 -11.55 -30.04
CA GLY A 98 -6.53 -12.25 -30.15
C GLY A 98 -7.49 -11.90 -29.01
N TRP A 99 -8.72 -12.42 -29.07
CA TRP A 99 -9.69 -12.18 -28.00
C TRP A 99 -9.32 -13.02 -26.76
N ALA A 100 -9.06 -12.34 -25.65
CA ALA A 100 -8.85 -12.96 -24.34
C ALA A 100 -10.20 -13.30 -23.67
N ALA A 101 -11.26 -12.57 -24.01
CA ALA A 101 -12.64 -12.88 -23.67
C ALA A 101 -13.56 -12.19 -24.68
N HIS A 102 -14.88 -12.41 -24.58
CA HIS A 102 -15.83 -11.68 -25.41
C HIS A 102 -15.66 -10.17 -25.23
N ASN A 103 -15.41 -9.46 -26.33
CA ASN A 103 -15.23 -8.00 -26.38
C ASN A 103 -13.97 -7.48 -25.63
N ILE A 104 -13.02 -8.37 -25.31
CA ILE A 104 -11.71 -8.03 -24.71
C ILE A 104 -10.59 -8.61 -25.57
N TYR A 105 -9.81 -7.75 -26.21
CA TYR A 105 -8.77 -8.11 -27.17
C TYR A 105 -7.37 -7.84 -26.60
N PHE A 106 -6.53 -8.86 -26.58
CA PHE A 106 -5.11 -8.74 -26.30
C PHE A 106 -4.38 -8.39 -27.60
N LEU A 107 -3.57 -7.31 -27.58
CA LEU A 107 -2.87 -6.85 -28.77
C LEU A 107 -1.74 -7.81 -29.21
N GLY A 108 -1.26 -8.66 -28.30
CA GLY A 108 -0.10 -9.52 -28.50
C GLY A 108 1.14 -8.97 -27.80
N PHE A 109 2.26 -9.70 -27.89
CA PHE A 109 3.55 -9.25 -27.34
C PHE A 109 4.06 -7.99 -28.05
N ALA A 110 3.82 -7.91 -29.35
CA ALA A 110 3.81 -6.70 -30.13
C ALA A 110 2.69 -6.82 -31.17
N GLY A 111 2.03 -5.71 -31.49
CA GLY A 111 0.89 -5.74 -32.41
C GLY A 111 0.52 -4.37 -32.97
N VAL A 112 -0.10 -4.37 -34.15
CA VAL A 112 -0.81 -3.21 -34.70
C VAL A 112 -2.16 -3.67 -35.23
N VAL A 113 -3.23 -2.97 -34.84
CA VAL A 113 -4.61 -3.23 -35.25
C VAL A 113 -5.29 -1.93 -35.68
N LYS A 114 -6.39 -2.07 -36.42
CA LYS A 114 -7.27 -0.95 -36.78
C LYS A 114 -8.53 -1.01 -35.94
N PHE A 115 -8.97 0.12 -35.41
CA PHE A 115 -10.26 0.24 -34.73
C PHE A 115 -11.03 1.41 -35.34
N GLY A 116 -12.04 1.10 -36.16
CA GLY A 116 -12.60 2.11 -37.06
C GLY A 116 -11.53 2.62 -38.05
N ASN A 117 -11.25 3.92 -38.05
CA ASN A 117 -10.26 4.54 -38.94
C ASN A 117 -8.90 4.82 -38.26
N ILE A 118 -8.74 4.51 -36.96
CA ILE A 118 -7.48 4.74 -36.23
C ILE A 118 -6.61 3.48 -36.19
N ARG A 119 -5.30 3.66 -36.23
CA ARG A 119 -4.29 2.59 -36.06
C ARG A 119 -3.72 2.62 -34.64
N ILE A 120 -3.81 1.48 -33.98
CA ILE A 120 -3.37 1.29 -32.59
C ILE A 120 -2.24 0.28 -32.60
N GLY A 121 -1.03 0.74 -32.24
CA GLY A 121 0.14 -0.10 -32.04
C GLY A 121 0.41 -0.33 -30.57
N GLY A 122 1.17 -1.37 -30.23
CA GLY A 122 1.63 -1.53 -28.87
C GLY A 122 2.67 -2.61 -28.65
N LEU A 123 3.30 -2.52 -27.49
CA LEU A 123 4.40 -3.36 -27.03
C LEU A 123 4.12 -3.78 -25.58
N SER A 124 3.97 -5.08 -25.36
CA SER A 124 3.75 -5.67 -24.03
C SER A 124 5.07 -5.93 -23.32
N GLY A 125 5.06 -5.85 -21.99
CA GLY A 125 6.18 -6.23 -21.13
C GLY A 125 7.09 -5.08 -20.68
N ILE A 126 8.15 -5.45 -19.95
CA ILE A 126 9.17 -4.51 -19.42
C ILE A 126 10.53 -4.74 -20.08
N TYR A 127 11.35 -3.70 -20.13
CA TYR A 127 12.69 -3.81 -20.71
C TYR A 127 13.74 -4.23 -19.68
N LYS A 128 14.47 -5.32 -19.98
CA LYS A 128 15.68 -5.72 -19.25
C LYS A 128 16.82 -6.00 -20.23
N ALA A 129 17.91 -5.25 -20.09
CA ALA A 129 19.02 -5.26 -21.05
C ALA A 129 19.64 -6.66 -21.27
N TYR A 130 19.72 -7.48 -20.21
CA TYR A 130 20.33 -8.81 -20.26
C TYR A 130 19.45 -9.87 -20.95
N ASP A 131 18.15 -9.64 -21.11
CA ASP A 131 17.23 -10.56 -21.81
C ASP A 131 16.83 -10.05 -23.19
N TYR A 132 17.00 -8.75 -23.46
CA TYR A 132 16.53 -8.09 -24.68
C TYR A 132 16.94 -8.82 -25.96
N HIS A 133 18.21 -9.26 -26.04
CA HIS A 133 18.72 -9.92 -27.24
C HIS A 133 18.46 -11.43 -27.29
N LYS A 134 17.88 -12.05 -26.25
CA LYS A 134 17.59 -13.49 -26.24
C LYS A 134 16.33 -13.79 -27.08
N GLY A 135 16.00 -15.06 -27.26
CA GLY A 135 14.68 -15.47 -27.74
C GLY A 135 13.72 -15.84 -26.62
N HIS A 136 12.45 -16.03 -26.99
CA HIS A 136 11.35 -16.48 -26.13
C HIS A 136 11.40 -18.01 -25.91
N HIS A 137 12.23 -18.43 -24.98
CA HIS A 137 12.54 -19.83 -24.68
C HIS A 137 11.76 -20.39 -23.46
N GLU A 138 11.07 -19.52 -22.74
CA GLU A 138 10.37 -19.79 -21.49
C GLU A 138 9.11 -20.62 -21.74
N ARG A 139 8.90 -21.73 -21.00
CA ARG A 139 7.72 -22.57 -21.13
C ARG A 139 7.23 -23.09 -19.77
N PRO A 140 5.92 -23.31 -19.58
CA PRO A 140 5.40 -23.96 -18.38
C PRO A 140 5.90 -25.41 -18.23
N PRO A 141 6.12 -25.90 -16.99
CA PRO A 141 6.04 -25.16 -15.73
C PRO A 141 7.21 -24.17 -15.59
N TYR A 142 6.90 -22.92 -15.26
CA TYR A 142 7.91 -21.89 -15.09
C TYR A 142 8.63 -22.07 -13.75
N ASN A 143 9.94 -21.84 -13.75
CA ASN A 143 10.71 -21.55 -12.54
C ASN A 143 10.82 -20.04 -12.30
N GLU A 144 11.34 -19.63 -11.14
CA GLU A 144 11.52 -18.22 -10.74
C GLU A 144 12.24 -17.36 -11.78
N LYS A 145 13.20 -17.91 -12.53
CA LYS A 145 13.90 -17.14 -13.57
C LYS A 145 13.06 -16.98 -14.84
N THR A 146 12.44 -18.08 -15.29
CA THR A 146 11.66 -18.09 -16.52
C THR A 146 10.31 -17.39 -16.39
N ILE A 147 9.72 -17.35 -15.19
CA ILE A 147 8.48 -16.60 -14.95
C ILE A 147 8.74 -15.09 -14.98
N ASN A 148 9.96 -14.66 -14.68
CA ASN A 148 10.36 -13.25 -14.76
C ASN A 148 10.73 -12.89 -16.19
N SER A 149 11.48 -13.75 -16.88
CA SER A 149 11.96 -13.43 -18.22
C SER A 149 10.87 -13.49 -19.29
N VAL A 150 9.80 -14.28 -19.12
CA VAL A 150 8.75 -14.48 -20.13
C VAL A 150 8.06 -13.19 -20.60
N TYR A 151 7.89 -12.21 -19.72
CA TYR A 151 7.25 -10.92 -20.05
C TYR A 151 8.27 -9.83 -20.40
N HIS A 152 9.58 -10.12 -20.43
CA HIS A 152 10.58 -9.13 -20.83
C HIS A 152 10.48 -8.87 -22.35
N VAL A 153 10.60 -7.60 -22.75
CA VAL A 153 10.62 -7.18 -24.16
C VAL A 153 11.82 -7.83 -24.89
N ARG A 154 11.62 -8.29 -26.13
CA ARG A 154 12.69 -8.84 -26.98
C ARG A 154 12.99 -7.95 -28.18
N GLU A 155 14.23 -8.01 -28.65
CA GLU A 155 14.70 -7.32 -29.85
C GLU A 155 13.86 -7.71 -31.08
N TYR A 156 13.43 -8.97 -31.18
CA TYR A 156 12.54 -9.44 -32.24
C TYR A 156 11.24 -8.64 -32.34
N ASP A 157 10.56 -8.44 -31.20
CA ASP A 157 9.25 -7.78 -31.14
C ASP A 157 9.39 -6.30 -31.55
N VAL A 158 10.46 -5.65 -31.09
CA VAL A 158 10.80 -4.26 -31.42
C VAL A 158 11.21 -4.13 -32.89
N HIS A 159 12.01 -5.05 -33.42
CA HIS A 159 12.42 -5.04 -34.82
C HIS A 159 11.24 -5.13 -35.79
N LYS A 160 10.20 -5.91 -35.44
CA LYS A 160 8.95 -5.95 -36.22
C LYS A 160 8.27 -4.59 -36.25
N LEU A 161 8.11 -3.95 -35.09
CA LEU A 161 7.48 -2.63 -35.00
C LEU A 161 8.30 -1.55 -35.73
N MET A 162 9.63 -1.65 -35.73
CA MET A 162 10.51 -0.75 -36.50
C MET A 162 10.32 -0.84 -38.03
N GLN A 163 9.71 -1.92 -38.54
CA GLN A 163 9.39 -2.05 -39.97
C GLN A 163 8.12 -1.29 -40.39
N VAL A 164 7.31 -0.85 -39.43
CA VAL A 164 6.08 -0.09 -39.72
C VAL A 164 6.46 1.26 -40.33
N LYS A 165 5.91 1.55 -41.52
CA LYS A 165 6.16 2.79 -42.27
C LYS A 165 4.95 3.70 -42.26
N GLU A 166 3.77 3.10 -42.22
CA GLU A 166 2.50 3.79 -42.28
C GLU A 166 2.19 4.41 -40.90
N PRO A 167 1.59 5.61 -40.80
CA PRO A 167 1.46 6.33 -39.53
C PRO A 167 0.59 5.58 -38.53
N ILE A 168 0.95 5.65 -37.25
CA ILE A 168 0.19 5.11 -36.11
C ILE A 168 -0.42 6.28 -35.34
N ASP A 169 -1.70 6.18 -34.98
CA ASP A 169 -2.40 7.23 -34.23
C ASP A 169 -2.14 7.11 -32.73
N ILE A 170 -2.23 5.89 -32.21
CA ILE A 170 -2.07 5.57 -30.79
C ILE A 170 -1.04 4.46 -30.62
N PHE A 171 -0.08 4.65 -29.72
CA PHE A 171 0.86 3.61 -29.33
C PHE A 171 0.78 3.33 -27.82
N LEU A 172 0.73 2.05 -27.45
CA LEU A 172 0.68 1.58 -26.07
C LEU A 172 2.01 0.93 -25.67
N SER A 173 2.57 1.28 -24.53
CA SER A 173 3.69 0.53 -23.93
C SER A 173 3.54 0.47 -22.42
N HIS A 174 3.74 -0.71 -21.82
CA HIS A 174 3.66 -0.82 -20.35
C HIS A 174 4.73 0.05 -19.70
N ASP A 175 5.98 -0.18 -20.09
CA ASP A 175 7.13 0.62 -19.65
C ASP A 175 7.21 1.98 -20.37
N TRP A 176 7.79 2.98 -19.71
CA TRP A 176 7.89 4.34 -20.24
C TRP A 176 9.02 4.44 -21.26
N PRO A 177 8.92 5.27 -22.32
CA PRO A 177 10.07 5.59 -23.16
C PRO A 177 11.18 6.27 -22.36
N LEU A 178 12.41 5.80 -22.51
CA LEU A 178 13.58 6.43 -21.89
C LEU A 178 13.66 7.93 -22.25
N GLY A 179 13.87 8.79 -21.24
CA GLY A 179 14.01 10.24 -21.43
C GLY A 179 12.67 11.00 -21.53
N ILE A 180 11.53 10.33 -21.43
CA ILE A 180 10.21 11.00 -21.50
C ILE A 180 10.00 12.00 -20.35
N ALA A 181 10.64 11.78 -19.20
CA ALA A 181 10.57 12.66 -18.05
C ALA A 181 11.07 14.08 -18.36
N ASP A 182 12.03 14.22 -19.27
CA ASP A 182 12.59 15.51 -19.69
C ASP A 182 11.65 16.32 -20.60
N CYS A 183 10.66 15.64 -21.21
CA CYS A 183 9.66 16.25 -22.09
C CYS A 183 8.43 16.80 -21.33
N GLY A 184 8.40 16.68 -20.01
CA GLY A 184 7.30 17.12 -19.15
C GLY A 184 7.78 17.85 -17.90
N ASP A 185 6.92 17.95 -16.88
CA ASP A 185 7.28 18.57 -15.59
C ASP A 185 8.02 17.56 -14.70
N SER A 186 9.32 17.38 -14.97
CA SER A 186 10.19 16.50 -14.18
C SER A 186 10.27 16.89 -12.70
N LYS A 187 10.10 18.17 -12.37
CA LYS A 187 10.12 18.64 -10.98
C LYS A 187 8.86 18.21 -10.24
N ALA A 188 7.69 18.27 -10.88
CA ALA A 188 6.45 17.74 -10.30
C ALA A 188 6.54 16.22 -10.12
N LEU A 189 7.12 15.51 -11.09
CA LEU A 189 7.33 14.06 -11.01
C LEU A 189 8.25 13.68 -9.83
N VAL A 190 9.38 14.36 -9.66
CA VAL A 190 10.31 14.14 -8.53
C VAL A 190 9.68 14.53 -7.18
N ARG A 191 8.84 15.56 -7.13
CA ARG A 191 8.09 15.90 -5.91
C ARG A 191 7.12 14.79 -5.51
N GLN A 192 6.49 14.14 -6.49
CA GLN A 192 5.58 13.02 -6.27
C GLN A 192 6.32 11.73 -5.92
N LYS A 193 7.45 11.47 -6.58
CA LYS A 193 8.29 10.28 -6.37
C LYS A 193 9.77 10.67 -6.33
N ARG A 194 10.27 10.92 -5.12
CA ARG A 194 11.63 11.46 -4.91
C ARG A 194 12.75 10.54 -5.41
N HIS A 195 12.53 9.22 -5.38
CA HIS A 195 13.51 8.23 -5.85
C HIS A 195 13.77 8.30 -7.36
N PHE A 196 12.88 8.88 -8.16
CA PHE A 196 13.11 9.08 -9.59
C PHE A 196 14.15 10.15 -9.89
N GLU A 197 14.53 11.01 -8.94
CA GLU A 197 15.52 12.07 -9.17
C GLU A 197 16.85 11.50 -9.66
N ASP A 198 17.36 10.45 -9.01
CA ASP A 198 18.61 9.80 -9.38
C ASP A 198 18.53 9.09 -10.74
N GLU A 199 17.40 8.45 -11.05
CA GLU A 199 17.20 7.71 -12.30
C GLU A 199 17.03 8.63 -13.51
N ILE A 200 16.32 9.76 -13.33
CA ILE A 200 16.18 10.80 -14.34
C ILE A 200 17.55 11.44 -14.61
N GLN A 201 18.31 11.80 -13.57
CA GLN A 201 19.64 12.39 -13.71
C GLN A 201 20.64 11.46 -14.41
N LYS A 202 20.56 10.14 -14.14
CA LYS A 202 21.41 9.13 -14.79
C LYS A 202 20.91 8.73 -16.19
N GLY A 203 19.71 9.17 -16.59
CA GLY A 203 19.10 8.80 -17.86
C GLY A 203 18.84 7.30 -17.98
N ILE A 204 18.35 6.68 -16.90
CA ILE A 204 18.04 5.24 -16.84
C ILE A 204 16.56 4.93 -16.62
N LEU A 205 15.72 5.94 -16.34
CA LEU A 205 14.29 5.77 -16.12
C LEU A 205 13.55 5.40 -17.43
N GLY A 206 13.10 4.15 -17.52
CA GLY A 206 12.30 3.62 -18.62
C GLY A 206 13.05 2.75 -19.64
N SER A 207 12.37 2.44 -20.74
CA SER A 207 12.75 1.50 -21.77
C SER A 207 13.46 2.16 -22.95
N LYS A 208 14.71 1.72 -23.21
CA LYS A 208 15.48 2.11 -24.40
C LYS A 208 14.77 1.73 -25.71
N PRO A 209 14.25 0.50 -25.88
CA PRO A 209 13.52 0.14 -27.09
C PRO A 209 12.23 0.95 -27.29
N ALA A 210 11.51 1.30 -26.22
CA ALA A 210 10.32 2.14 -26.32
C ALA A 210 10.68 3.55 -26.82
N ALA A 211 11.81 4.12 -26.37
CA ALA A 211 12.30 5.40 -26.89
C ALA A 211 12.66 5.33 -28.39
N GLN A 212 13.30 4.25 -28.85
CA GLN A 212 13.60 4.05 -30.27
C GLN A 212 12.33 3.97 -31.12
N LEU A 213 11.30 3.28 -30.62
CA LEU A 213 10.00 3.19 -31.28
C LEU A 213 9.28 4.54 -31.32
N LEU A 214 9.33 5.31 -30.23
CA LEU A 214 8.76 6.66 -30.15
C LEU A 214 9.38 7.59 -31.20
N GLU A 215 10.71 7.57 -31.33
CA GLU A 215 11.44 8.37 -32.32
C GLU A 215 11.15 7.93 -33.77
N LYS A 216 10.99 6.62 -34.00
CA LYS A 216 10.74 6.06 -35.33
C LYS A 216 9.30 6.23 -35.81
N LEU A 217 8.33 5.92 -34.96
CA LEU A 217 6.91 5.81 -35.32
C LEU A 217 6.16 7.14 -35.17
N LYS A 218 6.63 8.01 -34.25
CA LYS A 218 6.09 9.36 -34.02
C LYS A 218 4.54 9.40 -33.95
N PRO A 219 3.89 8.59 -33.09
CA PRO A 219 2.44 8.53 -33.06
C PRO A 219 1.82 9.82 -32.51
N SER A 220 0.55 10.08 -32.79
CA SER A 220 -0.14 11.26 -32.23
C SER A 220 -0.30 11.17 -30.71
N TYR A 221 -0.58 9.96 -30.21
CA TYR A 221 -0.73 9.65 -28.78
C TYR A 221 0.17 8.49 -28.37
N TRP A 222 0.82 8.62 -27.22
CA TRP A 222 1.56 7.55 -26.58
C TRP A 222 1.04 7.36 -25.15
N PHE A 223 0.60 6.16 -24.82
CA PHE A 223 0.08 5.83 -23.50
C PHE A 223 0.94 4.77 -22.80
N SER A 224 1.27 5.02 -21.53
CA SER A 224 2.07 4.10 -20.73
C SER A 224 1.56 3.89 -19.31
N ALA A 225 2.08 2.84 -18.67
CA ALA A 225 1.73 2.47 -17.30
C ALA A 225 3.01 2.16 -16.49
N HIS A 226 3.04 1.05 -15.74
CA HIS A 226 4.18 0.54 -14.96
C HIS A 226 4.65 1.39 -13.78
N LEU A 227 5.01 2.66 -13.97
CA LEU A 227 5.54 3.51 -12.90
C LEU A 227 4.48 4.03 -11.91
N HIS A 228 3.21 3.63 -12.04
CA HIS A 228 2.10 3.96 -11.13
C HIS A 228 2.09 5.42 -10.69
N CYS A 229 2.15 6.33 -11.67
CA CYS A 229 1.99 7.77 -11.45
C CYS A 229 1.40 8.43 -12.70
N LYS A 230 0.56 9.44 -12.47
CA LYS A 230 0.06 10.27 -13.57
C LYS A 230 1.16 11.20 -14.06
N PHE A 231 1.51 11.09 -15.33
CA PHE A 231 2.46 12.01 -15.96
C PHE A 231 2.05 12.33 -17.38
N SER A 232 2.18 13.59 -17.76
CA SER A 232 1.88 14.05 -19.12
C SER A 232 3.06 14.83 -19.67
N ALA A 233 3.43 14.51 -20.91
CA ALA A 233 4.55 15.15 -21.59
C ALA A 233 4.18 15.42 -23.06
N LEU A 234 4.86 16.41 -23.65
CA LEU A 234 4.74 16.72 -25.08
C LEU A 234 6.09 16.49 -25.73
N VAL A 235 6.16 15.46 -26.58
CA VAL A 235 7.39 15.10 -27.28
C VAL A 235 7.38 15.79 -28.62
N GLN A 236 8.31 16.72 -28.83
CA GLN A 236 8.51 17.39 -30.11
C GLN A 236 9.47 16.57 -30.95
N HIS A 237 9.01 16.13 -32.13
CA HIS A 237 9.83 15.39 -33.07
C HIS A 237 10.50 16.31 -34.08
N GLU A 238 11.66 15.88 -34.58
CA GLU A 238 12.27 16.49 -35.76
C GLU A 238 11.29 16.39 -36.94
N GLY A 239 10.81 17.55 -37.40
CA GLY A 239 9.73 17.68 -38.39
C GLY A 239 8.48 18.42 -37.88
N GLY A 240 8.44 18.84 -36.61
CA GLY A 240 7.35 19.65 -36.04
C GLY A 240 6.11 18.87 -35.62
N GLN A 241 6.11 17.54 -35.81
CA GLN A 241 5.08 16.65 -35.27
C GLN A 241 5.23 16.56 -33.75
N VAL A 242 4.11 16.50 -33.03
CA VAL A 242 4.09 16.41 -31.57
C VAL A 242 3.35 15.15 -31.15
N THR A 243 3.98 14.35 -30.30
CA THR A 243 3.32 13.23 -29.62
C THR A 243 2.85 13.66 -28.24
N LYS A 244 1.58 13.41 -27.94
CA LYS A 244 1.01 13.61 -26.60
C LYS A 244 1.23 12.34 -25.78
N PHE A 245 2.12 12.42 -24.79
CA PHE A 245 2.38 11.32 -23.86
C PHE A 245 1.49 11.45 -22.63
N LEU A 246 0.90 10.33 -22.21
CA LEU A 246 0.17 10.24 -20.95
C LEU A 246 0.43 8.87 -20.29
N ALA A 247 0.92 8.91 -19.06
CA ALA A 247 0.95 7.77 -18.17
C ALA A 247 -0.08 7.92 -17.05
N LEU A 248 -0.66 6.80 -16.63
CA LEU A 248 -1.70 6.73 -15.61
C LEU A 248 -1.33 5.78 -14.48
N ASP A 249 -2.03 5.94 -13.36
CA ASP A 249 -1.79 5.19 -12.13
C ASP A 249 -2.48 3.82 -12.12
N LYS A 250 -2.24 3.03 -11.06
CA LYS A 250 -2.97 1.78 -10.80
C LYS A 250 -4.41 2.05 -10.36
N CYS A 251 -5.34 1.13 -10.68
CA CYS A 251 -6.77 1.19 -10.39
C CYS A 251 -7.09 1.15 -8.87
N LEU A 252 -6.73 2.21 -8.16
CA LEU A 252 -6.92 2.40 -6.72
C LEU A 252 -7.68 3.71 -6.41
N PRO A 253 -8.40 3.76 -5.29
CA PRO A 253 -9.14 4.96 -4.86
C PRO A 253 -8.24 6.20 -4.76
N GLY A 254 -8.76 7.35 -5.21
CA GLY A 254 -8.05 8.64 -5.16
C GLY A 254 -6.91 8.79 -6.18
N ARG A 255 -6.56 7.74 -6.92
CA ARG A 255 -5.52 7.79 -7.96
C ARG A 255 -6.10 8.11 -9.33
N SER A 256 -5.27 8.68 -10.19
CA SER A 256 -5.65 8.99 -11.57
C SER A 256 -5.36 7.80 -12.50
N PHE A 257 -6.13 6.73 -12.35
CA PHE A 257 -5.95 5.50 -13.11
C PHE A 257 -6.71 5.48 -14.45
N LEU A 258 -7.73 6.32 -14.59
CA LEU A 258 -8.58 6.40 -15.79
C LEU A 258 -8.64 7.83 -16.32
N GLN A 259 -8.44 8.01 -17.62
CA GLN A 259 -8.62 9.30 -18.30
C GLN A 259 -9.34 9.14 -19.64
N ILE A 260 -10.33 10.00 -19.90
CA ILE A 260 -11.04 10.02 -21.18
C ILE A 260 -10.37 11.01 -22.12
N VAL A 261 -10.05 10.54 -23.32
CA VAL A 261 -9.46 11.32 -24.40
C VAL A 261 -10.42 11.34 -25.59
N ASP A 262 -10.56 12.50 -26.20
CA ASP A 262 -11.31 12.65 -27.46
C ASP A 262 -10.31 12.62 -28.61
N ILE A 263 -10.50 11.68 -29.53
CA ILE A 263 -9.64 11.47 -30.69
C ILE A 263 -10.47 11.68 -31.95
N GLU A 264 -9.94 12.49 -32.86
CA GLU A 264 -10.55 12.76 -34.16
C GLU A 264 -10.66 11.47 -34.96
N SER A 265 -11.88 11.12 -35.36
CA SER A 265 -12.21 9.87 -36.05
C SER A 265 -13.41 10.11 -36.96
N ASP A 266 -13.45 9.44 -38.11
CA ASP A 266 -14.60 9.47 -38.99
C ASP A 266 -15.82 8.78 -38.34
N PRO A 267 -17.04 9.20 -38.69
CA PRO A 267 -18.25 8.54 -38.22
C PRO A 267 -18.40 7.17 -38.90
N GLY A 268 -18.47 6.10 -38.10
CA GLY A 268 -18.66 4.75 -38.62
C GLY A 268 -18.88 3.73 -37.49
N PRO A 269 -19.21 2.47 -37.81
CA PRO A 269 -19.15 1.42 -36.82
C PRO A 269 -17.70 1.23 -36.38
N TYR A 270 -17.45 1.40 -35.08
CA TYR A 270 -16.13 1.22 -34.49
C TYR A 270 -15.88 -0.28 -34.27
N GLU A 271 -15.31 -0.93 -35.28
CA GLU A 271 -14.99 -2.35 -35.27
C GLU A 271 -13.47 -2.58 -35.31
N LEU A 272 -13.03 -3.65 -34.64
CA LEU A 272 -11.65 -4.10 -34.66
C LEU A 272 -11.34 -4.88 -35.94
N GLN A 273 -10.25 -4.52 -36.60
CA GLN A 273 -9.77 -5.13 -37.84
C GLN A 273 -8.26 -5.33 -37.80
N TYR A 274 -7.78 -6.36 -38.50
CA TYR A 274 -6.36 -6.57 -38.70
C TYR A 274 -5.73 -5.45 -39.55
N ASP A 275 -4.51 -5.08 -39.20
CA ASP A 275 -3.72 -4.15 -39.98
C ASP A 275 -2.96 -4.87 -41.11
N GLU A 276 -3.17 -4.44 -42.35
CA GLU A 276 -2.58 -5.04 -43.55
C GLU A 276 -1.05 -5.05 -43.52
N GLU A 277 -0.43 -3.93 -43.10
CA GLU A 277 1.03 -3.82 -43.03
C GLU A 277 1.59 -4.72 -41.93
N TRP A 278 0.95 -4.74 -40.75
CA TRP A 278 1.36 -5.59 -39.64
C TRP A 278 1.30 -7.09 -39.94
N LEU A 279 0.24 -7.53 -40.65
CA LEU A 279 0.13 -8.90 -41.11
C LEU A 279 1.26 -9.25 -42.11
N ALA A 280 1.61 -8.33 -43.00
CA ALA A 280 2.72 -8.52 -43.94
C ALA A 280 4.08 -8.62 -43.22
N ILE A 281 4.32 -7.76 -42.22
CA ILE A 281 5.50 -7.82 -41.34
C ILE A 281 5.54 -9.16 -40.60
N THR A 282 4.44 -9.55 -39.96
CA THR A 282 4.34 -10.79 -39.20
C THR A 282 4.59 -12.01 -40.08
N ARG A 283 4.02 -12.04 -41.29
CA ARG A 283 4.26 -13.13 -42.26
C ARG A 283 5.73 -13.29 -42.63
N LYS A 284 6.46 -12.19 -42.81
CA LYS A 284 7.91 -12.22 -43.12
C LYS A 284 8.76 -12.63 -41.92
N PHE A 285 8.42 -12.15 -40.73
CA PHE A 285 9.22 -12.37 -39.52
C PHE A 285 8.93 -13.70 -38.80
N ASN A 286 7.83 -14.39 -39.13
CA ASN A 286 7.44 -15.64 -38.46
C ASN A 286 8.52 -16.74 -38.57
N CYS A 287 9.24 -16.82 -39.69
CA CYS A 287 10.28 -17.83 -39.90
C CYS A 287 11.55 -17.61 -39.07
N VAL A 288 11.73 -16.40 -38.52
CA VAL A 288 12.91 -16.02 -37.71
C VAL A 288 12.54 -15.73 -36.26
N LEU A 289 11.35 -16.14 -35.80
CA LEU A 289 10.93 -16.02 -34.40
C LEU A 289 11.92 -16.79 -33.49
N PRO A 290 12.70 -16.10 -32.63
CA PRO A 290 13.71 -16.77 -31.82
C PRO A 290 13.02 -17.43 -30.61
N LEU A 291 12.97 -18.75 -30.59
CA LEU A 291 12.36 -19.55 -29.50
C LEU A 291 13.40 -20.18 -28.56
N THR A 292 14.66 -19.77 -28.68
CA THR A 292 15.78 -20.30 -27.88
C THR A 292 16.50 -19.16 -27.18
N MET A 293 17.38 -19.47 -26.23
CA MET A 293 18.23 -18.47 -25.54
C MET A 293 19.15 -17.69 -26.48
N ASN A 294 19.36 -18.17 -27.71
CA ASN A 294 20.28 -17.58 -28.67
C ASN A 294 19.70 -16.30 -29.30
N HIS A 295 20.60 -15.41 -29.70
CA HIS A 295 20.26 -14.21 -30.45
C HIS A 295 19.57 -14.54 -31.78
N GLY A 296 18.50 -13.80 -32.09
CA GLY A 296 17.86 -13.87 -33.40
C GLY A 296 18.77 -13.32 -34.49
N ASN A 297 18.89 -14.01 -35.63
CA ASN A 297 19.65 -13.52 -36.77
C ASN A 297 18.73 -12.76 -37.73
N PHE A 298 18.80 -11.43 -37.69
CA PHE A 298 17.93 -10.55 -38.48
C PHE A 298 18.55 -10.07 -39.82
N ARG A 299 19.79 -10.48 -40.14
CA ARG A 299 20.59 -9.95 -41.26
C ARG A 299 19.95 -10.14 -42.65
N ASN A 300 19.08 -11.14 -42.82
CA ASN A 300 18.47 -11.48 -44.11
C ASN A 300 17.03 -10.94 -44.28
N THR A 301 16.54 -10.11 -43.35
CA THR A 301 15.13 -9.65 -43.32
C THR A 301 14.92 -8.29 -44.00
N GLN A 302 15.97 -7.66 -44.53
CA GLN A 302 15.85 -6.49 -45.41
C GLN A 302 15.35 -6.93 -46.79
N LEU A 303 14.04 -7.07 -46.94
CA LEU A 303 13.41 -7.46 -48.19
C LEU A 303 12.25 -6.52 -48.53
N ASP A 304 11.94 -6.45 -49.82
CA ASP A 304 10.79 -5.72 -50.34
C ASP A 304 9.49 -6.24 -49.70
N MET A 305 8.81 -5.37 -48.95
CA MET A 305 7.55 -5.68 -48.27
C MET A 305 6.34 -5.57 -49.20
N GLN A 306 6.50 -4.97 -50.38
CA GLN A 306 5.38 -4.63 -51.26
C GLN A 306 4.64 -5.87 -51.76
N ASP A 307 5.36 -6.92 -52.14
CA ASP A 307 4.79 -8.19 -52.61
C ASP A 307 4.01 -8.91 -51.51
N CYS A 308 4.57 -8.96 -50.30
CA CYS A 308 3.89 -9.58 -49.16
C CYS A 308 2.66 -8.78 -48.73
N ARG A 309 2.73 -7.46 -48.78
CA ARG A 309 1.62 -6.57 -48.48
C ARG A 309 0.47 -6.74 -49.48
N GLN A 310 0.78 -6.78 -50.78
CA GLN A 310 -0.23 -7.03 -51.81
C GLN A 310 -0.86 -8.42 -51.65
N TRP A 311 -0.07 -9.45 -51.30
CA TRP A 311 -0.58 -10.78 -51.01
C TRP A 311 -1.56 -10.78 -49.83
N VAL A 312 -1.21 -10.10 -48.73
CA VAL A 312 -2.07 -9.99 -47.53
C VAL A 312 -3.37 -9.26 -47.87
N ARG A 313 -3.29 -8.16 -48.63
CA ARG A 313 -4.46 -7.41 -49.09
C ARG A 313 -5.46 -8.32 -49.82
N ASN A 314 -4.99 -9.08 -50.80
CA ASN A 314 -5.83 -10.02 -51.56
C ASN A 314 -6.47 -11.08 -50.65
N ARG A 315 -5.76 -11.54 -49.61
CA ARG A 315 -6.32 -12.48 -48.62
C ARG A 315 -7.39 -11.86 -47.73
N LEU A 316 -7.17 -10.63 -47.27
CA LEU A 316 -8.14 -9.88 -46.47
C LEU A 316 -9.40 -9.53 -47.26
N GLU A 317 -9.30 -9.28 -48.57
CA GLU A 317 -10.46 -9.07 -49.45
C GLU A 317 -11.36 -10.31 -49.55
N VAL A 318 -10.77 -11.52 -49.52
CA VAL A 318 -11.52 -12.78 -49.62
C VAL A 318 -12.10 -13.22 -48.26
N ARG A 319 -11.29 -13.17 -47.20
CA ARG A 319 -11.66 -13.71 -45.88
C ARG A 319 -12.32 -12.66 -44.97
N GLY A 320 -12.04 -11.38 -45.19
CA GLY A 320 -12.40 -10.28 -44.31
C GLY A 320 -11.31 -9.94 -43.30
N ALA A 321 -11.23 -8.67 -42.92
CA ALA A 321 -10.23 -8.14 -42.00
C ALA A 321 -10.56 -8.31 -40.51
N LYS A 322 -11.76 -8.79 -40.17
CA LYS A 322 -12.18 -8.96 -38.77
C LYS A 322 -11.47 -10.16 -38.13
N PRO A 323 -10.94 -10.06 -36.90
CA PRO A 323 -10.42 -11.20 -36.16
C PRO A 323 -11.46 -12.32 -35.97
N CYS A 324 -11.01 -13.57 -35.79
CA CYS A 324 -11.91 -14.67 -35.43
C CYS A 324 -12.62 -14.39 -34.09
N ASP A 325 -13.77 -15.02 -33.86
CA ASP A 325 -14.47 -14.89 -32.59
C ASP A 325 -13.71 -15.59 -31.45
N PHE A 326 -13.99 -15.17 -30.22
CA PHE A 326 -13.40 -15.73 -29.01
C PHE A 326 -13.69 -17.23 -28.86
N SER A 327 -12.69 -18.00 -28.42
CA SER A 327 -12.85 -19.41 -28.05
C SER A 327 -12.18 -19.72 -26.71
N GLN A 328 -12.89 -20.43 -25.83
CA GLN A 328 -12.32 -20.95 -24.58
C GLN A 328 -11.34 -22.11 -24.89
N THR A 329 -10.14 -22.04 -24.34
CA THR A 329 -9.08 -23.06 -24.51
C THR A 329 -8.92 -23.96 -23.29
N VAL A 330 -9.24 -23.46 -22.10
CA VAL A 330 -9.22 -24.19 -20.83
C VAL A 330 -10.50 -23.95 -20.02
N PRO A 331 -10.85 -24.83 -19.07
CA PRO A 331 -11.97 -24.59 -18.15
C PRO A 331 -11.76 -23.33 -17.30
N PRO A 332 -12.80 -22.50 -17.10
CA PRO A 332 -12.74 -21.35 -16.19
C PRO A 332 -12.73 -21.80 -14.72
N TYR A 333 -12.28 -20.91 -13.85
CA TYR A 333 -12.39 -21.04 -12.40
C TYR A 333 -13.82 -21.40 -11.96
N ASN A 334 -13.93 -22.35 -11.03
CA ASN A 334 -15.22 -22.72 -10.45
C ASN A 334 -15.18 -22.58 -8.92
N PRO A 335 -15.86 -21.56 -8.35
CA PRO A 335 -15.88 -21.35 -6.89
C PRO A 335 -16.45 -22.52 -6.09
N SER A 336 -17.26 -23.40 -6.72
CA SER A 336 -17.87 -24.56 -6.07
C SER A 336 -16.94 -25.77 -5.97
N HIS A 337 -15.89 -25.82 -6.80
CA HIS A 337 -14.89 -26.89 -6.81
C HIS A 337 -13.48 -26.31 -7.09
N PRO A 338 -12.86 -25.63 -6.11
CA PRO A 338 -11.53 -25.02 -6.28
C PRO A 338 -10.41 -26.04 -6.53
N ASP A 339 -10.61 -27.29 -6.08
CA ASP A 339 -9.59 -28.36 -6.13
C ASP A 339 -9.86 -29.39 -7.24
N SER A 340 -10.58 -29.04 -8.31
CA SER A 340 -10.63 -29.97 -9.45
C SER A 340 -9.27 -29.99 -10.12
N ASN A 341 -8.41 -30.93 -9.72
CA ASN A 341 -7.23 -31.38 -10.45
C ASN A 341 -7.68 -31.88 -11.84
N THR A 342 -8.00 -30.95 -12.75
CA THR A 342 -8.10 -31.26 -14.17
C THR A 342 -6.68 -31.47 -14.63
N THR A 343 -6.30 -32.75 -14.73
CA THR A 343 -5.05 -33.23 -15.31
C THR A 343 -4.98 -32.88 -16.79
N PHE A 344 -4.84 -31.59 -17.12
CA PHE A 344 -4.51 -31.14 -18.47
C PHE A 344 -3.00 -31.10 -18.62
N SER A 345 -2.47 -32.18 -19.18
CA SER A 345 -1.08 -32.32 -19.60
C SER A 345 -0.93 -31.74 -21.01
N GLY A 346 -0.61 -30.44 -21.08
CA GLY A 346 -0.33 -29.73 -22.34
C GLY A 346 -0.73 -28.25 -22.31
N CYS A 347 -0.04 -27.44 -23.10
CA CYS A 347 -0.49 -26.09 -23.49
C CYS A 347 -1.40 -26.27 -24.73
N PRO A 348 -2.72 -26.06 -24.63
CA PRO A 348 -3.60 -26.26 -25.78
C PRO A 348 -3.27 -25.20 -26.87
N ARG A 349 -3.17 -25.64 -28.13
CA ARG A 349 -3.09 -24.70 -29.25
C ARG A 349 -4.36 -23.86 -29.30
N ASN A 350 -4.23 -22.55 -29.21
CA ASN A 350 -5.39 -21.66 -29.26
C ASN A 350 -5.99 -21.64 -30.68
N PRO A 351 -7.29 -21.96 -30.84
CA PRO A 351 -7.94 -21.96 -32.15
C PRO A 351 -7.84 -20.63 -32.90
N GLN A 352 -7.85 -19.50 -32.17
CA GLN A 352 -7.70 -18.17 -32.76
C GLN A 352 -6.31 -17.99 -33.38
N THR A 353 -5.26 -18.41 -32.64
CA THR A 353 -3.87 -18.36 -33.12
C THR A 353 -3.65 -19.30 -34.30
N VAL A 354 -4.24 -20.50 -34.26
CA VAL A 354 -4.22 -21.43 -35.40
C VAL A 354 -4.86 -20.80 -36.63
N SER A 355 -6.07 -20.25 -36.49
CA SER A 355 -6.78 -19.61 -37.61
C SER A 355 -6.05 -18.37 -38.14
N PHE A 356 -5.40 -17.60 -37.27
CA PHE A 356 -4.56 -16.47 -37.66
C PHE A 356 -3.36 -16.91 -38.51
N LEU A 357 -2.69 -17.99 -38.12
CA LEU A 357 -1.56 -18.54 -38.88
C LEU A 357 -2.01 -19.19 -40.19
N GLU A 358 -3.16 -19.86 -40.20
CA GLU A 358 -3.79 -20.40 -41.42
C GLU A 358 -4.13 -19.28 -42.42
N LEU A 359 -4.66 -18.14 -41.93
CA LEU A 359 -4.92 -16.95 -42.76
C LEU A 359 -3.64 -16.45 -43.47
N LEU A 360 -2.49 -16.57 -42.81
CA LEU A 360 -1.19 -16.15 -43.34
C LEU A 360 -0.39 -17.27 -44.03
N GLU A 361 -0.94 -18.48 -44.08
CA GLU A 361 -0.26 -19.71 -44.54
C GLU A 361 1.08 -19.97 -43.82
N LEU A 362 1.08 -19.79 -42.50
CA LEU A 362 2.26 -19.95 -41.66
C LEU A 362 2.21 -21.23 -40.81
N PRO A 363 3.37 -21.84 -40.52
CA PRO A 363 3.44 -22.96 -39.59
C PRO A 363 3.22 -22.48 -38.15
N TYR A 364 2.64 -23.35 -37.32
CA TYR A 364 2.53 -23.14 -35.88
C TYR A 364 3.87 -23.40 -35.20
N VAL A 365 4.57 -22.33 -34.82
CA VAL A 365 5.94 -22.39 -34.28
C VAL A 365 6.02 -22.36 -32.76
N LEU A 366 4.96 -21.99 -32.04
CA LEU A 366 5.02 -21.74 -30.59
C LEU A 366 5.30 -23.00 -29.74
N ASP A 367 5.09 -24.20 -30.30
CA ASP A 367 5.37 -25.49 -29.67
C ASP A 367 6.85 -25.92 -29.75
N ASN A 368 7.62 -25.35 -30.69
CA ASN A 368 8.93 -25.87 -31.07
C ASN A 368 10.05 -25.34 -30.17
N ALA A 369 10.33 -26.04 -29.07
CA ALA A 369 11.59 -25.89 -28.33
C ALA A 369 12.60 -27.03 -28.60
N SER A 370 12.17 -28.15 -29.20
CA SER A 370 12.94 -29.40 -29.28
C SER A 370 13.46 -29.79 -30.67
N GLU A 371 12.89 -29.29 -31.77
CA GLU A 371 13.26 -29.76 -33.13
C GLU A 371 14.46 -29.03 -33.77
N SER A 372 14.94 -27.92 -33.21
CA SER A 372 16.07 -27.18 -33.78
C SER A 372 17.46 -27.79 -33.52
N ARG A 373 17.53 -29.03 -33.02
CA ARG A 373 18.80 -29.79 -32.90
C ARG A 373 19.19 -30.54 -34.17
N GLU A 374 18.27 -30.80 -35.11
CA GLU A 374 18.56 -31.70 -36.25
C GLU A 374 18.91 -30.99 -37.57
N LEU A 375 18.62 -29.69 -37.73
CA LEU A 375 18.90 -28.96 -38.99
C LEU A 375 20.25 -28.22 -39.05
N ALA A 376 21.11 -28.35 -38.02
CA ALA A 376 22.39 -27.64 -37.95
C ALA A 376 23.64 -28.51 -38.21
N ASN A 377 23.48 -29.72 -38.76
CA ASN A 377 24.61 -30.60 -39.09
C ASN A 377 24.76 -30.82 -40.60
N SER A 378 25.45 -29.89 -41.25
CA SER A 378 26.18 -30.16 -42.50
C SER A 378 27.51 -29.39 -42.50
N PRO A 379 28.66 -30.02 -42.79
CA PRO A 379 29.97 -29.46 -42.47
C PRO A 379 30.63 -28.71 -43.63
N ALA A 380 31.35 -27.61 -43.31
CA ALA A 380 32.67 -27.19 -43.81
C ALA A 380 32.85 -25.64 -43.77
N PRO A 381 34.08 -25.10 -43.93
CA PRO A 381 35.26 -25.31 -43.11
C PRO A 381 35.80 -23.99 -42.52
N LEU A 382 36.67 -24.14 -41.52
CA LEU A 382 37.46 -23.13 -40.81
C LEU A 382 38.01 -21.99 -41.69
N THR A 383 37.90 -20.73 -41.24
CA THR A 383 39.03 -19.79 -41.15
C THR A 383 38.68 -18.43 -40.51
N HIS A 384 39.68 -17.90 -39.79
CA HIS A 384 39.91 -16.49 -39.39
C HIS A 384 39.16 -15.86 -38.20
N ARG A 385 39.71 -16.20 -37.04
CA ARG A 385 40.10 -15.33 -35.90
C ARG A 385 40.07 -13.81 -36.19
N GLY A 386 39.11 -13.12 -35.57
CA GLY A 386 39.09 -11.66 -35.34
C GLY A 386 38.80 -11.40 -33.87
N LYS A 387 39.64 -10.61 -33.20
CA LYS A 387 39.62 -10.33 -31.77
C LYS A 387 38.39 -9.50 -31.39
N ASN A 388 37.52 -10.01 -30.50
CA ASN A 388 36.57 -9.19 -29.77
C ASN A 388 37.23 -8.68 -28.48
N TYR A 389 37.08 -7.38 -28.25
CA TYR A 389 37.42 -6.72 -27.01
C TYR A 389 36.38 -7.10 -25.95
N ASP A 390 36.87 -7.68 -24.88
CA ASP A 390 36.12 -8.13 -23.71
C ASP A 390 35.90 -6.93 -22.80
N TYR A 391 34.67 -6.45 -22.67
CA TYR A 391 34.25 -5.59 -21.56
C TYR A 391 33.47 -6.48 -20.59
N ASN A 392 34.23 -7.15 -19.72
CA ASN A 392 33.70 -7.71 -18.49
C ASN A 392 33.74 -6.61 -17.42
N GLU A 393 32.59 -6.01 -17.14
CA GLU A 393 32.32 -5.39 -15.85
C GLU A 393 31.16 -6.14 -15.20
N ASP A 394 31.51 -7.21 -14.49
CA ASP A 394 30.67 -7.80 -13.46
C ASP A 394 30.53 -6.79 -12.32
N ILE A 395 29.44 -6.02 -12.34
CA ILE A 395 28.94 -5.30 -11.17
C ILE A 395 27.76 -6.12 -10.64
N PRO A 396 27.84 -6.71 -9.42
CA PRO A 396 26.68 -7.29 -8.78
C PRO A 396 25.77 -6.13 -8.37
N ILE A 397 24.76 -5.84 -9.19
CA ILE A 397 23.59 -5.12 -8.72
C ILE A 397 22.70 -6.21 -8.17
N ASP A 398 22.71 -6.34 -6.84
CA ASP A 398 21.71 -7.10 -6.11
C ASP A 398 20.34 -6.71 -6.65
N ASP A 399 19.53 -7.73 -6.94
CA ASP A 399 18.12 -7.59 -7.25
C ASP A 399 17.49 -6.67 -6.19
N VAL A 400 17.30 -5.41 -6.54
CA VAL A 400 16.38 -4.54 -5.81
C VAL A 400 15.01 -5.08 -6.21
N ASP A 401 14.57 -6.07 -5.44
CA ASP A 401 13.16 -6.37 -5.28
C ASP A 401 12.43 -5.02 -5.22
N GLU A 402 11.50 -4.80 -6.14
CA GLU A 402 10.56 -3.71 -6.01
C GLU A 402 10.01 -3.74 -4.58
N PRO A 403 10.01 -2.61 -3.84
CA PRO A 403 9.46 -2.60 -2.49
C PRO A 403 8.05 -3.17 -2.55
N GLU A 404 7.84 -4.22 -1.75
CA GLU A 404 6.60 -4.98 -1.66
C GLU A 404 5.39 -4.02 -1.63
N ASP A 405 4.60 -4.02 -2.70
CA ASP A 405 3.46 -3.13 -2.86
C ASP A 405 2.33 -3.65 -1.94
N ASP A 406 2.37 -3.35 -0.64
CA ASP A 406 1.43 -3.88 0.38
C ASP A 406 -0.03 -3.83 -0.07
N ALA A 407 -0.71 -4.98 0.04
CA ALA A 407 -2.07 -5.18 -0.45
C ALA A 407 -3.01 -4.34 0.41
N GLU A 408 -3.44 -3.21 -0.15
CA GLU A 408 -4.51 -2.38 0.37
C GLU A 408 -5.82 -3.20 0.40
N VAL A 409 -6.38 -3.46 1.58
CA VAL A 409 -7.71 -4.05 1.71
C VAL A 409 -8.74 -2.97 1.36
N TYR A 410 -9.38 -3.12 0.19
CA TYR A 410 -10.43 -2.23 -0.29
C TYR A 410 -11.64 -2.23 0.66
N ASP A 411 -11.99 -1.07 1.22
CA ASP A 411 -13.18 -0.87 2.04
C ASP A 411 -14.20 0.08 1.37
N PRO A 412 -15.38 -0.42 0.96
CA PRO A 412 -16.43 0.37 0.31
C PRO A 412 -17.00 1.54 1.14
N ASP A 413 -16.81 1.55 2.46
CA ASP A 413 -17.29 2.62 3.32
C ASP A 413 -16.37 3.85 3.32
N PHE A 414 -15.09 3.71 2.94
CA PHE A 414 -14.19 4.84 2.72
C PHE A 414 -14.64 5.71 1.54
N ASP A 415 -14.99 5.09 0.40
CA ASP A 415 -15.47 5.80 -0.79
C ASP A 415 -16.80 6.52 -0.54
N LYS A 416 -17.75 5.89 0.18
CA LYS A 416 -19.00 6.56 0.58
C LYS A 416 -18.74 7.81 1.40
N VAL A 417 -17.74 7.79 2.29
CA VAL A 417 -17.38 8.93 3.15
C VAL A 417 -16.74 10.06 2.35
N VAL A 418 -15.78 9.75 1.47
CA VAL A 418 -15.04 10.74 0.69
C VAL A 418 -15.93 11.38 -0.38
N VAL A 419 -16.68 10.57 -1.14
CA VAL A 419 -17.55 11.02 -2.23
C VAL A 419 -18.75 11.82 -1.71
N SER A 420 -19.36 11.42 -0.59
CA SER A 420 -20.51 12.16 -0.02
C SER A 420 -20.14 13.53 0.56
N LYS A 421 -18.85 13.78 0.84
CA LYS A 421 -18.34 15.05 1.39
C LYS A 421 -17.86 16.01 0.30
N GLN A 422 -17.19 15.54 -0.75
CA GLN A 422 -16.79 16.38 -1.89
C GLN A 422 -17.99 17.00 -2.64
N VAL A 423 -19.14 16.34 -2.65
CA VAL A 423 -20.37 16.84 -3.29
C VAL A 423 -20.99 18.05 -2.56
N LYS A 424 -20.61 18.33 -1.31
CA LYS A 424 -21.22 19.39 -0.49
C LYS A 424 -20.43 20.72 -0.42
N ASP A 425 -19.22 20.77 -0.97
CA ASP A 425 -18.32 21.93 -0.85
C ASP A 425 -18.09 22.68 -2.18
N LEU A 426 -18.98 22.51 -3.17
CA LEU A 426 -19.01 23.35 -4.38
C LEU A 426 -19.81 24.64 -4.14
N PRO A 427 -19.30 25.83 -4.54
CA PRO A 427 -20.04 27.08 -4.41
C PRO A 427 -21.21 27.11 -5.41
N VAL A 428 -22.43 27.30 -4.90
CA VAL A 428 -23.63 27.48 -5.72
C VAL A 428 -23.58 28.86 -6.37
N GLY A 429 -23.29 28.90 -7.67
CA GLY A 429 -23.40 30.08 -8.51
C GLY A 429 -24.86 30.47 -8.75
N THR A 430 -25.17 31.73 -8.49
CA THR A 430 -26.42 32.44 -8.79
C THR A 430 -26.81 32.41 -10.27
N SER A 431 -28.04 31.97 -10.59
CA SER A 431 -28.95 32.71 -11.48
C SER A 431 -30.36 32.07 -11.57
N ASN A 432 -31.34 32.86 -11.11
CA ASN A 432 -32.72 33.07 -11.58
C ASN A 432 -33.57 31.89 -12.12
N GLY A 433 -34.50 31.44 -11.27
CA GLY A 433 -35.91 31.88 -11.36
C GLY A 433 -36.79 31.27 -12.45
N PHE A 434 -37.51 30.20 -12.09
CA PHE A 434 -38.91 30.00 -12.48
C PHE A 434 -39.67 29.36 -11.31
N GLU A 435 -40.56 30.13 -10.70
CA GLU A 435 -41.52 29.67 -9.70
C GLU A 435 -42.76 29.07 -10.39
N LEU A 436 -43.21 27.91 -9.90
CA LEU A 436 -44.64 27.72 -9.67
C LEU A 436 -44.89 26.85 -8.42
N CYS A 437 -45.48 27.51 -7.43
CA CYS A 437 -46.18 27.05 -6.23
C CYS A 437 -47.14 25.86 -6.47
N SER A 438 -47.61 25.03 -5.53
CA SER A 438 -47.51 24.95 -4.06
C SER A 438 -48.29 23.71 -3.58
N SER A 439 -48.10 23.29 -2.31
CA SER A 439 -49.07 22.58 -1.44
C SER A 439 -49.32 21.08 -1.73
N GLY A 440 -49.26 20.12 -0.82
CA GLY A 440 -49.06 20.04 0.63
C GLY A 440 -49.51 18.65 1.12
N ARG A 441 -49.21 18.36 2.40
CA ARG A 441 -49.78 17.32 3.29
C ARG A 441 -49.14 15.92 3.35
N SER A 442 -48.49 15.74 4.49
CA SER A 442 -48.38 14.50 5.27
C SER A 442 -49.73 13.82 5.50
N SER A 443 -49.83 12.50 5.24
CA SER A 443 -50.43 11.51 6.16
C SER A 443 -50.66 10.12 5.53
N LYS A 444 -50.31 9.10 6.33
CA LYS A 444 -51.02 7.84 6.58
C LYS A 444 -50.97 6.70 5.54
N ARG A 445 -50.29 5.63 6.00
CA ARG A 445 -50.70 4.21 5.98
C ARG A 445 -52.09 3.93 5.36
N ARG A 446 -52.12 3.07 4.35
CA ARG A 446 -53.11 1.99 4.19
C ARG A 446 -52.50 0.79 3.48
N ARG A 447 -52.50 -0.34 4.18
CA ARG A 447 -52.39 -1.70 3.63
C ARG A 447 -53.66 -2.00 2.84
N LEU A 448 -53.54 -2.64 1.69
CA LEU A 448 -54.51 -3.64 1.26
C LEU A 448 -53.72 -4.87 0.82
N ASP A 449 -54.13 -5.99 1.37
CA ASP A 449 -53.52 -7.30 1.38
C ASP A 449 -54.44 -8.22 0.56
N SER A 450 -53.87 -9.08 -0.28
CA SER A 450 -54.56 -10.27 -0.78
C SER A 450 -53.51 -11.35 -0.96
N GLY A 451 -53.28 -12.07 0.13
CA GLY A 451 -52.34 -13.16 0.24
C GLY A 451 -52.75 -14.41 -0.52
N ILE A 452 -51.73 -15.18 -0.87
CA ILE A 452 -51.79 -16.64 -0.91
C ILE A 452 -50.80 -17.11 0.17
N GLU A 453 -51.38 -17.68 1.22
CA GLU A 453 -50.75 -18.12 2.45
C GLU A 453 -50.24 -19.56 2.27
N LEU A 454 -48.91 -19.76 2.28
CA LEU A 454 -48.29 -21.08 2.41
C LEU A 454 -47.40 -21.10 3.67
N ASP A 455 -48.06 -21.54 4.74
CA ASP A 455 -47.63 -22.11 6.02
C ASP A 455 -46.13 -22.14 6.39
N LEU A 456 -45.66 -21.03 6.98
CA LEU A 456 -44.34 -20.83 7.58
C LEU A 456 -44.37 -21.19 9.09
N LYS A 457 -44.72 -22.44 9.43
CA LYS A 457 -44.66 -22.93 10.84
C LYS A 457 -43.95 -24.27 11.08
N LYS A 458 -43.29 -24.86 10.07
CA LYS A 458 -42.47 -26.08 10.28
C LYS A 458 -40.95 -25.92 10.13
N SER A 459 -40.43 -24.73 9.80
CA SER A 459 -38.97 -24.49 9.73
C SER A 459 -38.35 -23.92 11.03
N LYS A 460 -39.16 -23.60 12.05
CA LYS A 460 -38.67 -23.09 13.35
C LYS A 460 -38.36 -24.17 14.40
N GLN A 461 -38.38 -25.45 14.04
CA GLN A 461 -38.11 -26.54 14.98
C GLN A 461 -37.10 -27.59 14.50
N LEU A 462 -36.34 -27.30 13.43
CA LEU A 462 -35.27 -28.17 12.92
C LEU A 462 -33.90 -27.48 12.73
N ILE A 463 -33.77 -26.20 13.11
CA ILE A 463 -32.46 -25.51 13.28
C ILE A 463 -32.17 -25.27 14.78
N SER A 464 -32.93 -25.91 15.68
CA SER A 464 -32.75 -25.83 17.14
C SER A 464 -31.87 -26.96 17.72
N MET A 465 -31.27 -27.83 16.88
CA MET A 465 -30.51 -29.01 17.35
C MET A 465 -29.10 -29.17 16.76
N ARG A 466 -28.55 -28.14 16.11
CA ARG A 466 -27.13 -28.15 15.68
C ARG A 466 -26.30 -26.92 16.09
N ASP A 467 -26.86 -26.01 16.88
CA ASP A 467 -26.17 -24.78 17.30
C ASP A 467 -25.90 -24.73 18.81
N ARG A 468 -25.18 -25.75 19.30
CA ARG A 468 -24.76 -25.86 20.73
C ARG A 468 -23.31 -26.29 20.92
N ARG A 469 -22.42 -26.03 19.96
CA ARG A 469 -20.97 -26.20 20.17
C ARG A 469 -20.21 -24.99 19.61
N ALA A 470 -19.61 -24.25 20.56
CA ALA A 470 -18.65 -23.15 20.44
C ALA A 470 -19.18 -21.73 20.16
N LYS A 471 -19.89 -21.12 21.12
CA LYS A 471 -19.64 -19.69 21.42
C LYS A 471 -18.21 -19.60 21.97
N SER A 472 -17.26 -19.08 21.19
CA SER A 472 -15.88 -18.93 21.63
C SER A 472 -15.77 -17.86 22.73
N CYS A 473 -14.93 -18.15 23.72
CA CYS A 473 -14.83 -17.53 25.04
C CYS A 473 -14.00 -16.22 25.05
N TYR A 474 -14.00 -15.41 23.99
CA TYR A 474 -13.10 -14.25 23.89
C TYR A 474 -13.65 -13.00 24.61
N PRO A 475 -12.80 -12.19 25.28
CA PRO A 475 -13.18 -10.89 25.86
C PRO A 475 -13.83 -9.92 24.86
N LEU A 476 -14.67 -9.01 25.37
CA LEU A 476 -15.22 -7.86 24.64
C LEU A 476 -14.11 -6.83 24.34
N GLY A 477 -14.20 -6.12 23.22
CA GLY A 477 -13.18 -5.16 22.75
C GLY A 477 -12.18 -5.73 21.74
N LEU A 478 -12.06 -7.06 21.67
CA LEU A 478 -11.20 -7.75 20.70
C LEU A 478 -11.88 -7.80 19.32
N ARG A 479 -11.62 -6.75 18.53
CA ARG A 479 -12.05 -6.59 17.13
C ARG A 479 -10.89 -6.06 16.29
N GLY A 480 -10.59 -6.74 15.17
CA GLY A 480 -9.50 -6.34 14.26
C GLY A 480 -9.81 -5.02 13.55
N LEU A 481 -8.77 -4.31 13.10
CA LEU A 481 -8.89 -3.10 12.30
C LEU A 481 -8.34 -3.35 10.89
N ASN A 482 -9.12 -3.10 9.85
CA ASN A 482 -8.66 -3.29 8.48
C ASN A 482 -7.52 -2.32 8.14
N ASN A 483 -6.51 -2.81 7.42
CA ASN A 483 -5.43 -1.98 6.90
C ASN A 483 -5.88 -1.30 5.61
N LEU A 484 -5.86 0.03 5.60
CA LEU A 484 -6.35 0.90 4.52
C LEU A 484 -5.21 1.45 3.63
N GLY A 485 -4.08 0.74 3.56
CA GLY A 485 -2.87 1.11 2.82
C GLY A 485 -1.77 1.68 3.72
N SER A 486 -0.81 0.83 4.09
CA SER A 486 0.30 1.13 5.01
C SER A 486 -0.14 1.77 6.34
N THR A 487 -1.34 1.42 6.82
CA THR A 487 -1.95 2.00 8.05
C THR A 487 -1.74 1.17 9.31
N CYS A 488 -0.85 0.18 9.28
CA CYS A 488 -0.57 -0.67 10.44
C CYS A 488 -0.06 0.14 11.65
N PHE A 489 0.70 1.22 11.43
CA PHE A 489 1.10 2.18 12.47
C PHE A 489 -0.12 2.78 13.19
N MET A 490 -1.16 3.16 12.43
CA MET A 490 -2.41 3.70 12.98
C MET A 490 -3.18 2.62 13.74
N ASN A 491 -3.39 1.46 13.12
CA ASN A 491 -4.15 0.37 13.70
C ASN A 491 -3.53 -0.08 15.03
N SER A 492 -2.20 -0.20 15.07
CA SER A 492 -1.48 -0.60 16.28
C SER A 492 -1.67 0.38 17.45
N VAL A 493 -1.53 1.69 17.18
CA VAL A 493 -1.73 2.72 18.20
C VAL A 493 -3.19 2.82 18.65
N LEU A 494 -4.15 2.74 17.72
CA LEU A 494 -5.58 2.76 18.05
C LEU A 494 -5.97 1.57 18.93
N GLN A 495 -5.48 0.37 18.62
CA GLN A 495 -5.70 -0.84 19.44
C GLN A 495 -5.18 -0.63 20.87
N ALA A 496 -3.98 -0.06 21.03
CA ALA A 496 -3.42 0.25 22.35
C ALA A 496 -4.26 1.32 23.10
N LEU A 497 -4.53 2.47 22.46
CA LEU A 497 -5.23 3.60 23.07
C LEU A 497 -6.66 3.27 23.53
N LEU A 498 -7.41 2.51 22.72
CA LEU A 498 -8.82 2.18 23.01
C LEU A 498 -8.98 1.15 24.13
N HIS A 499 -7.92 0.40 24.45
CA HIS A 499 -7.92 -0.59 25.53
C HIS A 499 -7.36 -0.05 26.86
N VAL A 500 -6.72 1.11 26.84
CA VAL A 500 -6.25 1.81 28.04
C VAL A 500 -7.45 2.30 28.88
N PRO A 501 -7.57 1.93 30.18
CA PRO A 501 -8.81 2.13 30.93
C PRO A 501 -9.32 3.58 31.03
N PRO A 502 -8.48 4.61 31.26
CA PRO A 502 -8.95 6.00 31.27
C PRO A 502 -9.63 6.45 29.97
N LEU A 503 -9.05 6.14 28.81
CA LEU A 503 -9.61 6.51 27.50
C LEU A 503 -10.83 5.66 27.17
N ARG A 504 -10.72 4.34 27.35
CA ARG A 504 -11.82 3.39 27.16
C ARG A 504 -13.08 3.83 27.92
N ASN A 505 -12.93 4.09 29.22
CA ASN A 505 -14.06 4.47 30.07
C ASN A 505 -14.62 5.85 29.71
N TYR A 506 -13.78 6.77 29.22
CA TYR A 506 -14.23 8.09 28.77
C TYR A 506 -15.20 8.00 27.59
N PHE A 507 -14.83 7.25 26.55
CA PHE A 507 -15.69 7.05 25.36
C PHE A 507 -16.92 6.18 25.69
N LEU A 508 -16.75 5.05 26.39
CA LEU A 508 -17.88 4.18 26.75
C LEU A 508 -18.89 4.83 27.71
N SER A 509 -18.49 5.86 28.47
CA SER A 509 -19.39 6.63 29.33
C SER A 509 -20.07 7.79 28.61
N ASP A 510 -19.93 7.88 27.27
CA ASP A 510 -20.51 8.94 26.43
C ASP A 510 -20.12 10.35 26.90
N ARG A 511 -18.89 10.51 27.44
CA ARG A 511 -18.37 11.82 27.90
C ARG A 511 -18.08 12.75 26.73
N HIS A 512 -17.88 12.21 25.52
CA HIS A 512 -17.82 12.94 24.26
C HIS A 512 -19.01 12.58 23.36
N ASN A 513 -20.21 13.06 23.72
CA ASN A 513 -21.41 12.74 22.96
C ASN A 513 -21.38 13.34 21.53
N ARG A 514 -21.40 12.45 20.53
CA ARG A 514 -21.32 12.78 19.10
C ARG A 514 -22.40 13.76 18.63
N ASP A 515 -23.63 13.62 19.13
CA ASP A 515 -24.77 14.45 18.72
C ASP A 515 -24.69 15.85 19.32
N GLN A 516 -24.15 15.97 20.53
CA GLN A 516 -23.89 17.27 21.16
C GLN A 516 -22.67 17.95 20.54
N CYS A 517 -21.63 17.21 20.19
CA CYS A 517 -20.43 17.75 19.55
C CYS A 517 -20.78 18.39 18.20
N LYS A 518 -21.50 17.67 17.33
CA LYS A 518 -21.96 18.18 16.02
C LYS A 518 -22.79 19.48 16.11
N LYS A 519 -23.55 19.65 17.19
CA LYS A 519 -24.36 20.87 17.43
C LYS A 519 -23.52 22.05 17.95
N ARG A 520 -22.42 21.79 18.65
CA ARG A 520 -21.58 22.82 19.29
C ARG A 520 -20.46 23.33 18.40
N SER A 521 -19.80 22.46 17.64
CA SER A 521 -18.61 22.84 16.87
C SER A 521 -18.94 23.46 15.52
N GLY A 522 -20.10 23.17 14.91
CA GLY A 522 -20.43 23.56 13.53
C GLY A 522 -19.53 22.92 12.45
N GLU A 523 -18.37 22.40 12.84
CA GLU A 523 -17.44 21.61 12.04
C GLU A 523 -18.03 20.22 11.77
N LYS A 524 -18.01 19.81 10.49
CA LYS A 524 -18.48 18.48 10.05
C LYS A 524 -17.52 17.34 10.40
N LEU A 525 -16.28 17.64 10.83
CA LEU A 525 -15.20 16.69 11.07
C LEU A 525 -14.64 16.88 12.48
N CYS A 526 -14.63 15.80 13.28
CA CYS A 526 -14.10 15.82 14.63
C CYS A 526 -13.43 14.49 14.95
N LEU A 527 -12.11 14.52 15.17
CA LEU A 527 -11.30 13.33 15.47
C LEU A 527 -11.85 12.55 16.67
N LEU A 528 -12.27 13.25 17.74
CA LEU A 528 -12.85 12.63 18.94
C LEU A 528 -14.17 11.90 18.68
N CYS A 529 -15.02 12.42 17.78
CA CYS A 529 -16.26 11.75 17.37
C CYS A 529 -15.97 10.44 16.61
N ASP A 530 -14.88 10.41 15.85
CA ASP A 530 -14.49 9.22 15.09
C ASP A 530 -13.83 8.17 16.00
N ILE A 531 -13.00 8.59 16.97
CA ILE A 531 -12.48 7.70 18.01
C ILE A 531 -13.62 7.11 18.85
N ASP A 532 -14.62 7.90 19.23
CA ASP A 532 -15.81 7.43 19.94
C ASP A 532 -16.61 6.39 19.13
N ALA A 533 -16.74 6.61 17.82
CA ALA A 533 -17.38 5.67 16.91
C ALA A 533 -16.60 4.34 16.81
N ILE A 534 -15.26 4.41 16.69
CA ILE A 534 -14.41 3.22 16.69
C ILE A 534 -14.54 2.48 18.03
N SER A 535 -14.47 3.20 19.15
CA SER A 535 -14.61 2.62 20.50
C SER A 535 -15.94 1.89 20.64
N SER A 536 -17.05 2.53 20.27
CA SER A 536 -18.38 1.93 20.28
C SER A 536 -18.45 0.68 19.38
N ALA A 537 -17.83 0.70 18.21
CA ALA A 537 -17.81 -0.43 17.28
C ALA A 537 -16.98 -1.62 17.81
N MET A 538 -15.83 -1.36 18.45
CA MET A 538 -14.97 -2.40 19.03
C MET A 538 -15.62 -3.09 20.23
N PHE A 539 -16.34 -2.35 21.07
CA PHE A 539 -17.02 -2.88 22.25
C PHE A 539 -18.47 -3.34 21.99
N SER A 540 -18.95 -3.29 20.74
CA SER A 540 -20.30 -3.74 20.34
C SER A 540 -20.52 -5.26 20.46
N GLY A 541 -19.45 -6.04 20.53
CA GLY A 541 -19.47 -7.50 20.53
C GLY A 541 -19.38 -8.14 19.14
N ASP A 542 -19.45 -7.33 18.08
CA ASP A 542 -19.15 -7.74 16.71
C ASP A 542 -17.65 -8.04 16.54
N ARG A 543 -17.35 -9.10 15.80
CA ARG A 543 -16.01 -9.64 15.59
C ARG A 543 -15.49 -9.43 14.17
N THR A 544 -16.33 -8.99 13.26
CA THR A 544 -15.90 -8.65 11.90
C THR A 544 -14.88 -7.50 11.98
N PRO A 545 -13.77 -7.53 11.22
CA PRO A 545 -12.83 -6.42 11.21
C PRO A 545 -13.52 -5.07 10.94
N TYR A 546 -13.16 -4.03 11.69
CA TYR A 546 -13.71 -2.69 11.53
C TYR A 546 -12.78 -1.84 10.67
N SER A 547 -13.34 -1.03 9.79
CA SER A 547 -12.55 -0.13 8.94
C SER A 547 -12.55 1.29 9.47
N PRO A 548 -11.43 1.80 10.01
CA PRO A 548 -11.30 3.16 10.54
C PRO A 548 -11.20 4.24 9.43
N ALA A 549 -11.90 4.04 8.32
CA ALA A 549 -11.90 4.90 7.13
C ALA A 549 -12.23 6.37 7.44
N GLN A 550 -13.32 6.60 8.19
CA GLN A 550 -13.75 7.94 8.56
C GLN A 550 -12.73 8.64 9.47
N PHE A 551 -12.09 7.91 10.37
CA PHE A 551 -11.07 8.43 11.25
C PHE A 551 -9.81 8.82 10.47
N LEU A 552 -9.34 7.95 9.56
CA LEU A 552 -8.17 8.21 8.73
C LEU A 552 -8.34 9.51 7.92
N TYR A 553 -9.51 9.68 7.28
CA TYR A 553 -9.83 10.92 6.58
C TYR A 553 -9.82 12.15 7.49
N SER A 554 -10.42 12.07 8.67
CA SER A 554 -10.44 13.18 9.63
C SER A 554 -9.04 13.51 10.15
N TRP A 555 -8.18 12.50 10.35
CA TRP A 555 -6.80 12.68 10.79
C TRP A 555 -5.96 13.38 9.72
N TRP A 556 -6.01 12.95 8.45
CA TRP A 556 -5.30 13.62 7.34
C TRP A 556 -5.64 15.11 7.18
N GLN A 557 -6.89 15.48 7.44
CA GLN A 557 -7.29 16.90 7.42
C GLN A 557 -6.68 17.70 8.58
N HIS A 558 -6.37 17.05 9.70
CA HIS A 558 -5.72 17.66 10.86
C HIS A 558 -4.19 17.68 10.74
N SER A 559 -3.58 16.69 10.10
CA SER A 559 -2.11 16.54 9.94
C SER A 559 -1.70 16.53 8.47
N SER A 560 -1.86 17.65 7.77
CA SER A 560 -1.62 17.75 6.31
C SER A 560 -0.19 17.42 5.88
N ASN A 561 0.80 17.58 6.77
CA ASN A 561 2.20 17.26 6.48
C ASN A 561 2.50 15.75 6.57
N SER A 562 1.63 14.97 7.22
CA SER A 562 1.74 13.52 7.41
C SER A 562 0.64 12.77 6.63
N ALA A 563 -0.11 13.48 5.78
CA ALA A 563 -1.15 12.93 4.94
C ALA A 563 -0.55 12.30 3.68
N SER A 564 0.08 11.14 3.84
CA SER A 564 0.51 10.26 2.75
C SER A 564 0.02 8.83 3.00
N TYR A 565 0.04 8.01 1.95
CA TYR A 565 -0.15 6.55 2.03
C TYR A 565 1.18 5.83 2.29
N GLU A 566 2.24 6.56 2.66
CA GLU A 566 3.54 5.98 3.01
C GLU A 566 3.50 5.49 4.46
N GLU A 567 4.31 4.49 4.79
CA GLU A 567 4.51 4.06 6.17
C GLU A 567 4.94 5.24 7.05
N GLN A 568 4.33 5.35 8.23
CA GLN A 568 4.60 6.41 9.19
C GLN A 568 5.10 5.83 10.51
N ASP A 569 5.76 6.67 11.29
CA ASP A 569 6.19 6.31 12.64
C ASP A 569 5.00 6.26 13.61
N ALA A 570 4.84 5.12 14.30
CA ALA A 570 3.73 4.92 15.24
C ALA A 570 3.81 5.88 16.46
N HIS A 571 5.00 6.30 16.89
CA HIS A 571 5.16 7.27 17.98
C HIS A 571 4.71 8.65 17.55
N GLU A 572 5.09 9.11 16.35
CA GLU A 572 4.63 10.39 15.81
C GLU A 572 3.10 10.43 15.65
N PHE A 573 2.51 9.34 15.14
CA PHE A 573 1.05 9.20 15.05
C PHE A 573 0.39 9.26 16.44
N PHE A 574 0.94 8.57 17.44
CA PHE A 574 0.45 8.61 18.82
C PHE A 574 0.43 10.04 19.38
N ILE A 575 1.53 10.80 19.23
CA ILE A 575 1.60 12.19 19.67
C ILE A 575 0.57 13.05 18.94
N SER A 576 0.48 12.92 17.62
CA SER A 576 -0.51 13.64 16.78
C SER A 576 -1.95 13.42 17.25
N VAL A 577 -2.32 12.19 17.61
CA VAL A 577 -3.67 11.88 18.12
C VAL A 577 -3.91 12.53 19.48
N LEU A 578 -2.94 12.50 20.40
CA LEU A 578 -3.08 13.13 21.71
C LEU A 578 -3.20 14.66 21.61
N ASP A 579 -2.45 15.28 20.70
CA ASP A 579 -2.55 16.71 20.41
C ASP A 579 -3.94 17.05 19.82
N GLY A 580 -4.43 16.24 18.88
CA GLY A 580 -5.78 16.39 18.32
C GLY A 580 -6.89 16.29 19.38
N ILE A 581 -6.73 15.40 20.36
CA ILE A 581 -7.62 15.30 21.53
C ILE A 581 -7.52 16.57 22.39
N HIS A 582 -6.30 17.03 22.68
CA HIS A 582 -6.05 18.20 23.50
C HIS A 582 -6.64 19.47 22.89
N GLU A 583 -6.43 19.73 21.60
CA GLU A 583 -6.92 20.93 20.92
C GLU A 583 -8.45 21.04 20.95
N LYS A 584 -9.16 19.93 20.75
CA LYS A 584 -10.62 19.93 20.71
C LYS A 584 -11.25 20.01 22.11
N ASP A 585 -10.73 19.28 23.10
CA ASP A 585 -11.29 19.27 24.45
C ASP A 585 -10.98 20.58 25.22
N SER A 586 -9.83 21.20 24.93
CA SER A 586 -9.44 22.50 25.52
C SER A 586 -10.28 23.67 25.00
N LYS A 587 -10.76 23.62 23.75
CA LYS A 587 -11.67 24.65 23.19
C LYS A 587 -13.08 24.60 23.79
N VAL A 588 -13.50 23.47 24.37
CA VAL A 588 -14.85 23.27 24.95
C VAL A 588 -14.93 23.77 26.41
N ARG A 589 -13.80 23.87 27.11
CA ARG A 589 -13.74 24.36 28.50
C ARG A 589 -13.01 25.69 28.52
N ASN A 590 -13.74 26.78 28.77
CA ASN A 590 -13.24 28.17 28.82
C ASN A 590 -11.81 28.29 29.40
N PRO A 591 -10.89 29.02 28.72
CA PRO A 591 -9.49 29.18 29.15
C PRO A 591 -9.32 30.18 30.31
N SER A 592 -10.41 30.65 30.92
CA SER A 592 -10.41 31.75 31.89
C SER A 592 -10.30 31.29 33.36
N LYS A 593 -9.31 30.45 33.66
CA LYS A 593 -8.67 30.39 34.99
C LYS A 593 -7.21 29.98 34.82
N GLY A 594 -6.30 30.92 35.03
CA GLY A 594 -4.89 30.63 35.19
C GLY A 594 -4.67 29.86 36.49
N ASP A 595 -4.43 28.55 36.37
CA ASP A 595 -3.49 27.80 37.22
C ASP A 595 -3.19 26.42 36.60
N GLY A 596 -1.92 26.15 36.33
CA GLY A 596 -1.30 24.82 36.37
C GLY A 596 -1.52 23.81 35.24
N ASP A 597 -2.70 23.20 35.11
CA ASP A 597 -2.82 21.88 34.46
C ASP A 597 -4.03 21.79 33.50
N CYS A 598 -3.79 21.30 32.27
CA CYS A 598 -4.85 21.04 31.30
C CYS A 598 -5.75 19.88 31.75
N LEU A 599 -7.07 20.09 31.70
CA LEU A 599 -8.07 19.10 32.14
C LEU A 599 -8.57 18.16 31.04
N CYS A 600 -7.93 18.14 29.86
CA CYS A 600 -8.34 17.25 28.78
C CYS A 600 -8.05 15.78 29.12
N ILE A 601 -8.80 14.85 28.51
CA ILE A 601 -8.61 13.41 28.78
C ILE A 601 -7.20 12.92 28.45
N ALA A 602 -6.56 13.46 27.41
CA ALA A 602 -5.18 13.12 27.04
C ALA A 602 -4.20 13.47 28.18
N HIS A 603 -4.19 14.72 28.64
CA HIS A 603 -3.31 15.13 29.75
C HIS A 603 -3.67 14.46 31.06
N ARG A 604 -4.96 14.23 31.36
CA ARG A 604 -5.35 13.52 32.58
C ARG A 604 -4.88 12.07 32.61
N ALA A 605 -4.80 11.41 31.46
CA ALA A 605 -4.39 10.01 31.37
C ALA A 605 -2.85 9.87 31.27
N PHE A 606 -2.22 10.66 30.40
CA PHE A 606 -0.83 10.48 29.97
C PHE A 606 0.14 11.56 30.49
N SER A 607 -0.34 12.69 31.02
CA SER A 607 0.57 13.77 31.46
C SER A 607 1.34 13.40 32.73
N GLY A 608 2.65 13.31 32.59
CA GLY A 608 3.63 13.34 33.67
C GLY A 608 4.31 14.71 33.78
N LEU A 609 5.15 14.86 34.80
CA LEU A 609 6.01 16.02 34.98
C LEU A 609 7.44 15.55 35.22
N LEU A 610 8.35 15.96 34.34
CA LEU A 610 9.79 15.76 34.50
C LEU A 610 10.39 16.92 35.28
N ARG A 611 11.45 16.64 36.03
CA ARG A 611 12.29 17.61 36.71
C ARG A 611 13.69 17.52 36.10
N SER A 612 14.14 18.62 35.50
CA SER A 612 15.47 18.76 34.93
C SER A 612 16.33 19.62 35.85
N ASP A 613 17.34 18.99 36.47
CA ASP A 613 18.31 19.65 37.33
C ASP A 613 19.61 19.89 36.55
N VAL A 614 20.01 21.15 36.39
CA VAL A 614 21.27 21.57 35.78
C VAL A 614 22.18 22.09 36.88
N THR A 615 23.22 21.33 37.21
CA THR A 615 24.19 21.67 38.27
C THR A 615 25.49 22.18 37.66
N CYS A 616 25.90 23.39 38.01
CA CYS A 616 27.19 23.95 37.64
C CYS A 616 28.33 23.16 38.31
N THR A 617 29.29 22.67 37.54
CA THR A 617 30.41 21.85 38.07
C THR A 617 31.42 22.67 38.88
N THR A 618 31.44 24.00 38.71
CA THR A 618 32.37 24.90 39.40
C THR A 618 31.83 25.36 40.77
N CYS A 619 30.60 25.87 40.82
CA CYS A 619 30.05 26.45 42.05
C CYS A 619 28.98 25.58 42.74
N GLY A 620 28.53 24.49 42.12
CA GLY A 620 27.50 23.60 42.67
C GLY A 620 26.07 24.15 42.63
N PHE A 621 25.86 25.39 42.14
CA PHE A 621 24.51 25.94 41.97
C PHE A 621 23.70 25.07 41.01
N THR A 622 22.48 24.71 41.41
CA THR A 622 21.57 23.86 40.63
C THR A 622 20.35 24.67 40.21
N SER A 623 20.12 24.78 38.91
CA SER A 623 18.90 25.31 38.33
C SER A 623 17.94 24.15 38.06
N THR A 624 16.68 24.28 38.50
CA THR A 624 15.65 23.25 38.32
C THR A 624 14.55 23.78 37.42
N THR A 625 14.25 23.04 36.34
CA THR A 625 13.09 23.28 35.48
C THR A 625 12.12 22.10 35.54
N TYR A 626 10.84 22.36 35.27
CA TYR A 626 9.78 21.36 35.26
C TYR A 626 9.15 21.30 33.88
N ASP A 627 9.22 20.14 33.24
CA ASP A 627 8.83 19.94 31.85
C ASP A 627 7.69 18.90 31.80
N PRO A 628 6.47 19.28 31.39
CA PRO A 628 5.38 18.32 31.17
C PRO A 628 5.75 17.32 30.07
N CYS A 629 5.33 16.07 30.22
CA CYS A 629 5.51 15.04 29.19
C CYS A 629 4.27 14.16 29.07
N VAL A 630 4.02 13.61 27.88
CA VAL A 630 2.94 12.60 27.64
C VAL A 630 3.51 11.20 27.40
N ASP A 631 4.79 11.12 27.08
CA ASP A 631 5.57 9.90 26.94
C ASP A 631 7.00 10.10 27.47
N ILE A 632 7.73 9.00 27.61
CA ILE A 632 9.17 9.02 27.88
C ILE A 632 9.88 8.20 26.81
N SER A 633 10.68 8.88 26.00
CA SER A 633 11.48 8.27 24.93
C SER A 633 12.87 7.86 25.44
N LEU A 634 13.16 6.56 25.45
CA LEU A 634 14.34 5.93 26.06
C LEU A 634 15.39 5.53 25.01
N ASN A 635 16.66 5.80 25.30
CA ASN A 635 17.79 5.31 24.51
C ASN A 635 18.15 3.88 24.91
N LEU A 636 18.50 3.05 23.93
CA LEU A 636 19.11 1.74 24.17
C LEU A 636 20.60 1.93 24.53
N ASP A 637 21.10 1.21 25.53
CA ASP A 637 22.50 1.33 25.96
C ASP A 637 23.44 0.68 24.92
N THR A 638 24.03 1.48 24.02
CA THR A 638 24.93 1.06 22.95
C THR A 638 26.42 1.08 23.33
N ARG A 639 26.77 1.28 24.61
CA ARG A 639 28.15 1.55 25.06
C ARG A 639 29.21 0.48 24.76
N ASN A 640 28.83 -0.71 24.29
CA ASN A 640 29.79 -1.76 23.89
C ASN A 640 30.12 -1.74 22.39
N LEU A 641 29.67 -0.73 21.63
CA LEU A 641 30.09 -0.50 20.24
C LEU A 641 31.03 0.71 20.19
N SER A 642 32.21 0.62 20.81
CA SER A 642 33.29 1.55 20.46
C SER A 642 33.72 1.29 19.02
N ALA A 643 33.78 2.35 18.22
CA ALA A 643 34.18 2.35 16.80
C ALA A 643 35.64 1.91 16.53
N ALA A 644 36.34 1.33 17.51
CA ALA A 644 37.73 0.90 17.41
C ALA A 644 37.91 -0.61 17.15
N ASP A 645 36.89 -1.44 17.34
CA ASP A 645 37.04 -2.91 17.28
C ASP A 645 36.62 -3.56 15.95
N LEU A 646 36.29 -2.77 14.91
CA LEU A 646 35.95 -3.27 13.57
C LEU A 646 37.17 -3.53 12.66
N ALA A 647 38.39 -3.40 13.17
CA ALA A 647 39.59 -3.76 12.45
C ALA A 647 40.48 -4.69 13.29
N ASN A 648 40.48 -5.98 12.92
CA ASN A 648 41.48 -7.01 13.27
C ASN A 648 41.23 -7.88 14.53
N LYS A 649 40.41 -8.92 14.39
CA LYS A 649 40.73 -10.37 14.60
C LYS A 649 39.46 -11.20 14.86
N PRO A 650 39.37 -12.46 14.37
CA PRO A 650 38.31 -13.37 14.77
C PRO A 650 38.65 -13.92 16.16
N VAL A 651 37.91 -13.51 17.19
CA VAL A 651 38.05 -14.03 18.55
C VAL A 651 36.92 -15.02 18.83
N LYS A 652 37.31 -16.18 19.36
CA LYS A 652 36.47 -17.32 19.74
C LYS A 652 35.34 -16.93 20.67
N SER A 653 34.20 -17.57 20.48
CA SER A 653 33.03 -17.58 21.35
C SER A 653 33.39 -17.99 22.78
N ASN A 654 33.15 -17.09 23.74
CA ASN A 654 32.73 -17.46 25.10
C ASN A 654 32.06 -16.27 25.82
N GLU A 655 30.77 -16.49 26.10
CA GLU A 655 29.98 -16.16 27.29
C GLU A 655 29.67 -14.69 27.69
N ASN A 656 28.34 -14.45 27.81
CA ASN A 656 27.59 -13.27 28.27
C ASN A 656 27.39 -12.12 27.27
N MET A 657 26.51 -12.34 26.28
CA MET A 657 25.77 -11.25 25.63
C MET A 657 24.96 -10.48 26.70
N ASP A 658 25.44 -9.31 27.09
CA ASP A 658 24.78 -8.46 28.08
C ASP A 658 23.41 -7.99 27.51
N VAL A 659 22.32 -8.52 28.07
CA VAL A 659 20.95 -8.29 27.61
C VAL A 659 20.53 -6.87 27.97
N SER A 660 20.06 -6.07 27.01
CA SER A 660 19.49 -4.74 27.32
C SER A 660 18.18 -4.91 28.09
N THR A 661 18.06 -4.25 29.24
CA THR A 661 16.84 -4.27 30.06
C THR A 661 16.16 -2.90 30.09
N LEU A 662 14.84 -2.87 30.22
CA LEU A 662 14.07 -1.63 30.34
C LEU A 662 14.51 -0.81 31.56
N SER A 663 14.78 -1.48 32.68
CA SER A 663 15.32 -0.84 33.89
C SER A 663 16.69 -0.20 33.63
N GLY A 664 17.55 -0.82 32.82
CA GLY A 664 18.80 -0.22 32.36
C GLY A 664 18.59 1.04 31.52
N CYS A 665 17.59 1.05 30.64
CA CYS A 665 17.25 2.22 29.83
C CYS A 665 16.69 3.38 30.68
N LEU A 666 15.85 3.09 31.67
CA LEU A 666 15.34 4.08 32.64
C LEU A 666 16.45 4.62 33.55
N ASN A 667 17.37 3.76 33.99
CA ASN A 667 18.57 4.19 34.71
C ASN A 667 19.40 5.15 33.86
N LEU A 668 19.60 4.84 32.57
CA LEU A 668 20.31 5.73 31.65
C LEU A 668 19.59 7.07 31.48
N PHE A 669 18.27 7.05 31.30
CA PHE A 669 17.45 8.26 31.16
C PHE A 669 17.55 9.19 32.39
N THR A 670 17.57 8.62 33.60
CA THR A 670 17.65 9.38 34.85
C THR A 670 19.07 9.65 35.33
N ARG A 671 20.09 9.20 34.61
CA ARG A 671 21.49 9.38 35.01
C ARG A 671 21.93 10.82 34.76
N ALA A 672 22.72 11.36 35.69
CA ALA A 672 23.37 12.65 35.46
C ALA A 672 24.41 12.53 34.33
N GLU A 673 24.33 13.42 33.34
CA GLU A 673 25.25 13.51 32.22
C GLU A 673 25.96 14.87 32.20
N ARG A 674 27.21 14.91 31.74
CA ARG A 674 27.93 16.16 31.50
C ARG A 674 27.55 16.69 30.13
N LEU A 675 27.15 17.95 30.06
CA LEU A 675 26.92 18.62 28.77
C LEU A 675 28.25 18.74 28.01
N GLY A 676 28.19 18.61 26.68
CA GLY A 676 29.36 18.70 25.82
C GLY A 676 30.08 20.06 25.93
N SER A 677 31.35 20.11 25.52
CA SER A 677 32.18 21.33 25.58
C SER A 677 31.61 22.50 24.77
N ASP A 678 30.78 22.19 23.79
CA ASP A 678 30.02 23.08 22.89
C ASP A 678 28.68 23.56 23.49
N GLN A 679 28.19 22.94 24.57
CA GLN A 679 26.89 23.21 25.20
C GLN A 679 27.04 23.82 26.61
N LYS A 680 27.97 24.76 26.78
CA LYS A 680 28.14 25.46 28.07
C LYS A 680 26.91 26.32 28.38
N LEU A 681 26.42 26.24 29.61
CA LEU A 681 25.24 27.02 30.05
C LEU A 681 25.67 28.19 30.92
N HIS A 682 24.95 29.30 30.81
CA HIS A 682 25.19 30.47 31.64
C HIS A 682 24.77 30.19 33.09
N CYS A 683 25.71 30.21 34.00
CA CYS A 683 25.44 30.00 35.42
C CYS A 683 25.06 31.33 36.09
N GLN A 684 23.84 31.42 36.65
CA GLN A 684 23.36 32.62 37.35
C GLN A 684 24.24 33.02 38.55
N ASN A 685 24.90 32.06 39.20
CA ASN A 685 25.77 32.36 40.34
C ASN A 685 27.19 32.80 39.91
N CYS A 686 27.72 32.25 38.82
CA CYS A 686 29.03 32.61 38.29
C CYS A 686 28.98 33.78 37.29
N GLN A 687 27.79 34.12 36.78
CA GLN A 687 27.55 35.13 35.73
C GLN A 687 28.38 34.88 34.45
N GLU A 688 28.70 33.62 34.15
CA GLU A 688 29.52 33.23 32.99
C GLU A 688 29.10 31.84 32.48
N LEU A 689 29.50 31.48 31.25
CA LEU A 689 29.31 30.15 30.66
C LEU A 689 30.18 29.12 31.37
N ARG A 690 29.55 28.09 31.95
CA ARG A 690 30.23 27.06 32.75
C ARG A 690 29.82 25.65 32.33
N ASP A 691 30.74 24.72 32.54
CA ASP A 691 30.47 23.30 32.37
C ASP A 691 29.48 22.86 33.44
N SER A 692 28.42 22.20 33.00
CA SER A 692 27.28 21.82 33.84
C SER A 692 26.90 20.36 33.60
N THR A 693 26.40 19.70 34.63
CA THR A 693 25.79 18.38 34.53
C THR A 693 24.28 18.53 34.50
N LYS A 694 23.61 17.86 33.58
CA LYS A 694 22.15 17.78 33.50
C LYS A 694 21.69 16.42 34.01
N GLN A 695 20.64 16.40 34.82
CA GLN A 695 19.97 15.16 35.25
C GLN A 695 18.46 15.32 35.12
N LEU A 696 17.82 14.33 34.49
CA LEU A 696 16.37 14.23 34.43
C LEU A 696 15.86 13.28 35.53
N SER A 697 14.72 13.61 36.13
CA SER A 697 14.01 12.76 37.09
C SER A 697 12.50 12.93 36.93
N ILE A 698 11.71 11.99 37.41
CA ILE A 698 10.25 12.05 37.28
C ILE A 698 9.65 12.65 38.55
N LYS A 699 9.01 13.82 38.45
CA LYS A 699 8.36 14.50 39.58
C LYS A 699 6.93 14.02 39.79
N ARG A 700 6.17 13.85 38.69
CA ARG A 700 4.78 13.35 38.70
C ARG A 700 4.64 12.25 37.65
N LEU A 701 4.13 11.10 38.06
CA LEU A 701 3.86 9.98 37.15
C LEU A 701 2.44 10.07 36.57
N PRO A 702 2.22 9.69 35.30
CA PRO A 702 0.89 9.64 34.70
C PRO A 702 0.10 8.39 35.14
N LEU A 703 -1.23 8.39 34.93
CA LEU A 703 -2.04 7.18 35.16
C LEU A 703 -1.68 6.06 34.18
N VAL A 704 -1.26 6.44 32.98
CA VAL A 704 -0.82 5.56 31.90
C VAL A 704 0.55 6.04 31.45
N LEU A 705 1.57 5.26 31.77
CA LEU A 705 2.95 5.52 31.39
C LEU A 705 3.22 4.94 30.01
N CYS A 706 3.48 5.81 29.04
CA CYS A 706 3.91 5.44 27.69
C CYS A 706 5.43 5.54 27.58
N LEU A 707 6.10 4.42 27.29
CA LEU A 707 7.54 4.36 27.07
C LEU A 707 7.81 4.06 25.60
N HIS A 708 8.48 4.99 24.92
CA HIS A 708 8.93 4.83 23.53
C HIS A 708 10.41 4.42 23.52
N ILE A 709 10.79 3.42 22.74
CA ILE A 709 12.18 2.98 22.60
C ILE A 709 12.74 3.59 21.31
N LYS A 710 13.72 4.49 21.43
CA LYS A 710 14.38 5.14 20.30
C LYS A 710 15.24 4.15 19.50
N ARG A 711 14.59 3.42 18.59
CA ARG A 711 15.24 2.42 17.74
C ARG A 711 15.81 2.99 16.46
N PHE A 712 15.38 4.18 16.03
CA PHE A 712 15.81 4.77 14.77
C PHE A 712 16.88 5.84 15.02
N GLU A 713 18.05 5.63 14.42
CA GLU A 713 19.16 6.59 14.41
C GLU A 713 19.30 7.22 13.03
N HIS A 714 19.25 8.55 12.95
CA HIS A 714 19.51 9.29 11.71
C HIS A 714 20.93 9.86 11.75
N SER A 715 21.83 9.32 10.91
CA SER A 715 23.16 9.90 10.75
C SER A 715 23.17 10.95 9.64
N LEU A 716 23.20 12.23 10.00
CA LEU A 716 23.32 13.34 9.04
C LEU A 716 24.61 13.26 8.21
N VAL A 717 25.66 12.63 8.73
CA VAL A 717 26.98 12.53 8.08
C VAL A 717 27.03 11.44 7.01
N ARG A 718 26.26 10.36 7.18
CA ARG A 718 26.26 9.22 6.25
C ARG A 718 25.03 9.16 5.34
N LYS A 719 24.04 10.05 5.51
CA LYS A 719 22.72 9.98 4.84
C LYS A 719 22.10 8.58 4.94
N MET A 720 22.29 7.90 6.08
CA MET A 720 21.71 6.58 6.35
C MET A 720 20.94 6.63 7.67
N SER A 721 19.70 6.16 7.63
CA SER A 721 18.88 5.82 8.79
C SER A 721 19.15 4.36 9.17
N ARG A 722 19.26 4.06 10.46
CA ARG A 722 19.50 2.68 10.93
C ARG A 722 18.55 2.34 12.07
N LYS A 723 17.91 1.17 11.97
CA LYS A 723 17.15 0.57 13.06
C LYS A 723 18.07 -0.20 14.00
N ILE A 724 17.85 -0.06 15.31
CA ILE A 724 18.50 -0.84 16.35
C ILE A 724 17.60 -2.05 16.66
N ASP A 725 17.92 -3.19 16.03
CA ASP A 725 17.20 -4.46 16.22
C ASP A 725 17.61 -5.23 17.50
N ARG A 726 18.29 -4.56 18.44
CA ARG A 726 18.70 -5.18 19.70
C ARG A 726 17.47 -5.55 20.54
N TYR A 727 17.46 -6.78 21.03
CA TYR A 727 16.45 -7.27 21.95
C TYR A 727 16.44 -6.45 23.25
N LEU A 728 15.25 -6.07 23.70
CA LEU A 728 15.03 -5.34 24.95
C LEU A 728 14.13 -6.18 25.87
N GLN A 729 14.67 -6.59 27.01
CA GLN A 729 13.90 -7.26 28.04
C GLN A 729 13.08 -6.24 28.84
N PHE A 730 11.76 -6.41 28.89
CA PHE A 730 10.86 -5.59 29.70
C PHE A 730 10.04 -6.45 30.68
N PRO A 731 9.77 -5.95 31.91
CA PRO A 731 8.97 -6.65 32.89
C PRO A 731 7.47 -6.43 32.66
N PHE A 732 6.61 -7.35 33.09
CA PHE A 732 5.16 -7.12 33.02
C PHE A 732 4.63 -6.26 34.17
N SER A 733 5.33 -6.25 35.31
CA SER A 733 5.10 -5.32 36.43
C SER A 733 6.34 -4.45 36.58
N LEU A 734 6.17 -3.13 36.55
CA LEU A 734 7.23 -2.13 36.61
C LEU A 734 7.08 -1.26 37.86
N ASP A 735 8.16 -1.12 38.62
CA ASP A 735 8.24 -0.17 39.73
C ASP A 735 9.00 1.08 39.30
N MET A 736 8.32 2.23 39.34
CA MET A 736 8.90 3.53 38.94
C MET A 736 9.51 4.31 40.11
N THR A 737 9.38 3.82 41.34
CA THR A 737 9.89 4.48 42.56
C THR A 737 11.36 4.90 42.47
N PRO A 738 12.29 4.09 41.91
CA PRO A 738 13.71 4.47 41.82
C PRO A 738 13.99 5.70 40.94
N TYR A 739 13.09 5.99 39.99
CA TYR A 739 13.26 7.03 38.98
C TYR A 739 12.60 8.36 39.37
N LEU A 740 11.93 8.39 40.53
CA LEU A 740 11.27 9.58 41.06
C LEU A 740 12.29 10.61 41.58
N SER A 741 11.97 11.89 41.42
CA SER A 741 12.80 12.98 41.94
C SER A 741 13.03 12.86 43.45
N SER A 742 12.02 12.45 44.22
CA SER A 742 12.15 12.24 45.68
C SER A 742 13.23 11.20 46.01
N SER A 743 13.22 10.06 45.33
CA SER A 743 14.19 8.98 45.49
C SER A 743 15.61 9.39 45.07
N ILE A 744 15.74 10.04 43.90
CA ILE A 744 17.04 10.48 43.36
C ILE A 744 17.69 11.53 44.27
N ILE A 745 16.91 12.52 44.73
CA ILE A 745 17.40 13.58 45.62
C ILE A 745 17.77 13.01 47.00
N ARG A 746 16.95 12.08 47.53
CA ARG A 746 17.23 11.40 48.80
C ARG A 746 18.53 10.59 48.75
N SER A 747 18.79 9.91 47.62
CA SER A 747 20.06 9.21 47.40
C SER A 747 21.25 10.17 47.36
N ARG A 748 21.08 11.37 46.79
CA ARG A 748 22.16 12.36 46.63
C ARG A 748 22.52 13.12 47.91
N PHE A 749 21.52 13.56 48.69
CA PHE A 749 21.74 14.49 49.82
C PHE A 749 21.44 13.90 51.21
N GLY A 750 20.99 12.64 51.28
CA GLY A 750 20.54 12.02 52.52
C GLY A 750 19.29 12.69 53.10
N ASN A 751 18.81 12.22 54.25
CA ASN A 751 17.53 12.67 54.84
C ASN A 751 17.52 14.12 55.40
N ARG A 752 18.49 14.99 55.08
CA ARG A 752 18.80 16.17 55.93
C ARG A 752 18.39 17.56 55.43
N ILE A 753 17.80 17.76 54.25
CA ILE A 753 17.68 19.14 53.69
C ILE A 753 16.28 19.59 53.18
N PHE A 754 15.26 18.74 53.05
CA PHE A 754 13.92 19.23 52.64
C PHE A 754 12.79 18.54 53.41
N THR A 755 11.96 19.34 54.09
CA THR A 755 10.57 18.98 54.40
C THR A 755 9.83 18.85 53.07
N PHE A 756 9.95 17.70 52.42
CA PHE A 756 8.97 17.35 51.39
C PHE A 756 7.63 17.30 52.12
N GLU A 757 6.68 18.13 51.69
CA GLU A 757 5.27 17.88 51.98
C GLU A 757 5.03 16.42 51.61
N TYR A 758 4.69 15.62 52.62
CA TYR A 758 4.38 14.21 52.49
C TYR A 758 3.02 14.12 51.78
N ASP A 759 2.99 14.50 50.51
CA ASP A 759 1.87 14.16 49.66
C ASP A 759 1.85 12.64 49.60
N ASN A 760 0.81 12.04 50.17
CA ASN A 760 0.51 10.60 50.19
C ASN A 760 0.33 9.99 48.78
N SER A 761 0.96 10.54 47.73
CA SER A 761 0.89 10.10 46.34
C SER A 761 1.86 8.97 45.98
N ASP A 762 2.85 8.67 46.84
CA ASP A 762 3.86 7.61 46.62
C ASP A 762 3.26 6.19 46.60
N SER A 763 1.99 6.00 46.98
CA SER A 763 1.33 4.68 47.04
C SER A 763 1.02 4.06 45.66
N SER A 764 1.47 4.67 44.57
CA SER A 764 0.95 4.36 43.23
C SER A 764 1.99 4.31 42.10
N ALA A 765 3.28 4.17 42.45
CA ALA A 765 4.39 4.05 41.49
C ALA A 765 4.55 2.66 40.85
N GLN A 766 3.66 1.71 41.17
CA GLN A 766 3.62 0.39 40.54
C GLN A 766 2.72 0.38 39.31
N TYR A 767 3.23 -0.20 38.22
CA TYR A 767 2.54 -0.29 36.94
C TYR A 767 2.48 -1.73 36.45
N GLU A 768 1.40 -2.05 35.74
CA GLU A 768 1.23 -3.30 35.00
C GLU A 768 1.16 -3.00 33.51
N ILE A 769 1.82 -3.83 32.71
CA ILE A 769 1.79 -3.70 31.26
C ILE A 769 0.39 -4.04 30.73
N SER A 770 -0.13 -3.17 29.86
CA SER A 770 -1.45 -3.32 29.25
C SER A 770 -1.36 -3.57 27.75
N ALA A 771 -0.40 -2.95 27.05
CA ALA A 771 -0.20 -3.13 25.63
C ALA A 771 1.28 -2.98 25.24
N VAL A 772 1.70 -3.69 24.18
CA VAL A 772 3.03 -3.59 23.56
C VAL A 772 2.83 -3.41 22.06
N ILE A 773 3.35 -2.33 21.51
CA ILE A 773 3.46 -2.15 20.06
C ILE A 773 4.84 -2.65 19.65
N ALA A 774 4.91 -3.57 18.71
CA ALA A 774 6.14 -4.11 18.15
C ALA A 774 6.26 -3.74 16.67
N HIS A 775 7.49 -3.54 16.22
CA HIS A 775 7.80 -3.17 14.84
C HIS A 775 8.80 -4.15 14.24
N SER A 776 8.41 -4.84 13.16
CA SER A 776 9.28 -5.69 12.33
C SER A 776 9.63 -4.99 11.03
N GLY A 777 10.81 -5.26 10.46
CA GLY A 777 11.26 -4.61 9.21
C GLY A 777 12.14 -3.37 9.41
N MET A 778 12.43 -2.68 8.32
CA MET A 778 13.27 -1.48 8.24
C MET A 778 12.46 -0.19 8.48
N LEU A 779 13.10 0.98 8.53
CA LEU A 779 12.39 2.25 8.74
C LEU A 779 11.46 2.62 7.57
N GLU A 780 11.83 2.24 6.35
CA GLU A 780 11.13 2.59 5.10
C GLU A 780 10.20 1.46 4.59
N SER A 781 10.26 0.28 5.22
CA SER A 781 9.46 -0.89 4.89
C SER A 781 9.35 -1.81 6.10
N GLY A 782 8.25 -1.74 6.83
CA GLY A 782 8.05 -2.37 8.12
C GLY A 782 6.58 -2.52 8.51
N HIS A 783 6.34 -3.33 9.53
CA HIS A 783 4.98 -3.67 9.96
C HIS A 783 4.83 -3.55 11.47
N TYR A 784 3.75 -2.88 11.88
CA TYR A 784 3.41 -2.69 13.28
C TYR A 784 2.32 -3.65 13.74
N VAL A 785 2.57 -4.32 14.86
CA VAL A 785 1.59 -5.21 15.51
C VAL A 785 1.42 -4.83 16.97
N THR A 786 0.23 -5.06 17.53
CA THR A 786 -0.05 -4.76 18.94
C THR A 786 -0.36 -6.01 19.73
N TYR A 787 0.35 -6.22 20.83
CA TYR A 787 0.03 -7.22 21.83
C TYR A 787 -0.79 -6.56 22.94
N LEU A 788 -2.02 -7.01 23.13
CA LEU A 788 -2.93 -6.53 24.18
C LEU A 788 -3.01 -7.55 25.31
N ARG A 789 -2.98 -7.07 26.56
CA ARG A 789 -3.18 -7.91 27.75
C ARG A 789 -4.57 -7.69 28.31
N LEU A 790 -5.45 -8.68 28.19
CA LEU A 790 -6.81 -8.65 28.72
C LEU A 790 -7.06 -9.88 29.60
N LYS A 791 -7.58 -9.69 30.82
CA LYS A 791 -7.84 -10.79 31.77
C LYS A 791 -6.64 -11.74 31.98
N ASN A 792 -5.42 -11.19 32.01
CA ASN A 792 -4.16 -11.92 32.09
C ASN A 792 -3.86 -12.88 30.91
N GLN A 793 -4.59 -12.77 29.80
CA GLN A 793 -4.27 -13.41 28.53
C GLN A 793 -3.74 -12.38 27.54
N TRP A 794 -2.90 -12.82 26.60
CA TRP A 794 -2.33 -11.96 25.58
C TRP A 794 -2.95 -12.23 24.22
N TYR A 795 -3.23 -11.14 23.50
CA TYR A 795 -3.78 -11.19 22.15
C TYR A 795 -2.91 -10.37 21.21
N LYS A 796 -2.44 -10.98 20.13
CA LYS A 796 -1.78 -10.29 19.01
C LYS A 796 -2.87 -9.73 18.10
N CYS A 797 -2.88 -8.42 17.95
CA CYS A 797 -3.70 -7.68 16.99
C CYS A 797 -2.81 -7.29 15.82
N ASP A 798 -3.06 -7.93 14.69
CA ASP A 798 -2.32 -7.81 13.44
C ASP A 798 -3.32 -7.37 12.36
N ASP A 799 -3.55 -6.05 12.32
CA ASP A 799 -4.64 -5.43 11.57
C ASP A 799 -5.99 -6.13 11.77
N ALA A 800 -6.51 -6.77 10.73
CA ALA A 800 -7.80 -7.46 10.73
C ALA A 800 -7.80 -8.73 11.60
N TRP A 801 -6.62 -9.28 11.88
CA TRP A 801 -6.46 -10.58 12.51
C TRP A 801 -6.16 -10.44 14.00
N ILE A 802 -6.92 -11.15 14.83
CA ILE A 802 -6.67 -11.26 16.27
C ILE A 802 -6.42 -12.72 16.63
N SER A 803 -5.30 -12.98 17.28
CA SER A 803 -4.92 -14.30 17.78
C SER A 803 -4.51 -14.26 19.25
N GLU A 804 -4.83 -15.30 20.00
CA GLU A 804 -4.32 -15.48 21.36
C GLU A 804 -2.87 -15.98 21.30
N VAL A 805 -1.99 -15.43 22.15
CA VAL A 805 -0.56 -15.74 22.16
C VAL A 805 -0.04 -15.93 23.57
N ASP A 806 1.04 -16.71 23.70
CA ASP A 806 1.70 -16.92 24.98
C ASP A 806 2.57 -15.74 25.41
N GLU A 807 2.78 -15.61 26.72
CA GLU A 807 3.66 -14.58 27.32
C GLU A 807 5.08 -14.61 26.74
N GLY A 808 5.57 -15.79 26.36
CA GLY A 808 6.91 -15.97 25.76
C GLY A 808 7.07 -15.24 24.42
N ILE A 809 6.02 -15.25 23.59
CA ILE A 809 6.01 -14.57 22.29
C ILE A 809 6.06 -13.05 22.50
N VAL A 810 5.27 -12.55 23.45
CA VAL A 810 5.24 -11.11 23.78
C VAL A 810 6.60 -10.66 24.31
N ARG A 811 7.23 -11.43 25.20
CA ARG A 811 8.57 -11.12 25.70
C ARG A 811 9.62 -11.11 24.61
N ALA A 812 9.55 -12.04 23.65
CA ALA A 812 10.46 -12.14 22.52
C ALA A 812 10.26 -11.03 21.46
N SER A 813 9.15 -10.28 21.51
CA SER A 813 8.82 -9.27 20.51
C SER A 813 9.81 -8.10 20.47
N GLN A 814 10.01 -7.54 19.27
CA GLN A 814 10.76 -6.30 19.07
C GLN A 814 9.91 -5.09 19.48
N CYS A 815 9.79 -4.87 20.79
CA CYS A 815 8.96 -3.79 21.32
C CYS A 815 9.46 -2.40 20.88
N TYR A 816 8.53 -1.59 20.39
CA TYR A 816 8.75 -0.21 19.96
C TYR A 816 8.14 0.78 20.96
N MET A 817 6.89 0.55 21.37
CA MET A 817 6.21 1.31 22.42
C MET A 817 5.60 0.38 23.47
N LEU A 818 5.67 0.78 24.74
CA LEU A 818 5.16 0.03 25.88
C LEU A 818 4.15 0.88 26.66
N PHE A 819 2.96 0.33 26.88
CA PHE A 819 1.89 0.99 27.63
C PHE A 819 1.73 0.33 29.00
N TYR A 820 2.08 1.07 30.04
CA TYR A 820 1.99 0.66 31.43
C TYR A 820 0.85 1.41 32.11
N VAL A 821 -0.07 0.70 32.76
CA VAL A 821 -1.18 1.29 33.51
C VAL A 821 -0.90 1.15 34.99
N GLN A 822 -1.17 2.18 35.77
CA GLN A 822 -1.03 2.13 37.21
C GLN A 822 -1.78 0.93 37.80
N LYS A 823 -1.11 0.14 38.65
CA LYS A 823 -1.58 -1.18 39.10
C LYS A 823 -2.97 -1.15 39.74
N THR A 824 -3.26 -0.13 40.54
CA THR A 824 -4.56 0.07 41.16
C THR A 824 -5.69 0.27 40.14
N LEU A 825 -5.41 0.96 39.02
CA LEU A 825 -6.36 1.15 37.93
C LEU A 825 -6.49 -0.10 37.06
N TYR A 826 -5.39 -0.80 36.80
CA TYR A 826 -5.38 -2.04 36.02
C TYR A 826 -6.26 -3.12 36.66
N HIS A 827 -6.16 -3.33 37.98
CA HIS A 827 -6.99 -4.31 38.68
C HIS A 827 -8.47 -3.93 38.67
N LYS A 828 -8.81 -2.68 39.02
CA LYS A 828 -10.21 -2.19 38.96
C LYS A 828 -10.84 -2.37 37.58
N ALA A 829 -10.08 -2.05 36.53
CA ALA A 829 -10.55 -2.16 35.16
C ALA A 829 -10.82 -3.60 34.69
N ASN A 830 -10.17 -4.60 35.30
CA ASN A 830 -10.38 -6.02 35.02
C ASN A 830 -11.56 -6.61 35.82
N GLU A 831 -11.90 -6.04 36.98
CA GLU A 831 -13.05 -6.45 37.78
C GLU A 831 -14.39 -6.03 37.14
N ASP A 832 -14.48 -4.79 36.62
CA ASP A 832 -15.70 -4.22 36.05
C ASP A 832 -16.20 -4.92 34.77
N ILE A 833 -15.34 -5.63 34.03
CA ILE A 833 -15.72 -6.34 32.79
C ILE A 833 -16.56 -7.59 33.06
N SER A 834 -16.60 -8.08 34.31
CA SER A 834 -17.37 -9.26 34.69
C SER A 834 -18.88 -9.01 34.84
N CYS A 835 -19.33 -7.76 34.90
CA CYS A 835 -20.73 -7.39 35.15
C CYS A 835 -21.20 -6.20 34.29
N VAL A 836 -21.58 -6.43 33.02
CA VAL A 836 -22.34 -5.44 32.25
C VAL A 836 -23.84 -5.75 32.35
N ARG A 837 -24.47 -5.29 33.43
CA ARG A 837 -25.84 -4.78 33.40
C ARG A 837 -25.74 -3.26 33.48
N ILE A 838 -26.11 -2.59 32.40
CA ILE A 838 -26.15 -1.13 32.29
C ILE A 838 -27.04 -0.58 33.43
N SER A 839 -26.45 0.20 34.33
CA SER A 839 -27.18 1.10 35.23
C SER A 839 -26.63 2.50 35.04
N PRO A 840 -27.48 3.51 34.78
CA PRO A 840 -27.01 4.87 34.59
C PRO A 840 -26.72 5.51 35.96
N ARG A 841 -25.63 6.28 36.02
CA ARG A 841 -25.20 7.16 37.12
C ARG A 841 -24.46 6.48 38.28
N ARG A 842 -23.14 6.31 38.14
CA ARG A 842 -22.17 6.52 39.22
C ARG A 842 -20.85 6.99 38.62
N ASP A 843 -20.31 8.07 39.17
CA ASP A 843 -19.06 8.69 38.74
C ASP A 843 -17.88 7.89 39.32
N PRO A 844 -16.94 7.34 38.53
CA PRO A 844 -15.80 6.59 39.06
C PRO A 844 -14.70 7.48 39.69
N PHE A 845 -14.89 8.81 39.69
CA PHE A 845 -13.83 9.79 39.95
C PHE A 845 -13.94 10.55 41.27
N VAL A 846 -14.72 10.06 42.24
CA VAL A 846 -14.77 10.65 43.58
C VAL A 846 -13.96 9.80 44.57
N SER A 847 -12.86 10.37 45.05
CA SER A 847 -12.21 9.96 46.29
C SER A 847 -13.24 10.01 47.41
N THR A 848 -13.44 8.90 48.13
CA THR A 848 -14.22 8.84 49.36
C THR A 848 -13.61 9.80 50.37
N GLY A 849 -14.21 10.99 50.48
CA GLY A 849 -14.04 11.87 51.62
C GLY A 849 -14.65 11.21 52.86
N CYS A 850 -13.96 11.38 53.98
CA CYS A 850 -14.31 10.91 55.32
C CYS A 850 -15.82 10.94 55.63
N CYS A 851 -16.32 9.80 56.10
CA CYS A 851 -17.15 9.67 57.29
C CYS A 851 -16.78 8.33 57.95
#